data_AF-A0A5C1Y622-F1
#
_entry.id   AF-A0A5C1Y622-F1
#
_cell.length_a   1.000
_cell.length_b   1.000
_cell.length_c   1.000
_cell.angle_alpha   90.00
_cell.angle_beta   90.00
_cell.angle_gamma   90.00
#
_symmetry.space_group_name_H-M   'P 1'
#
loop_
_entity.id
_entity.type
_entity.pdbx_description
1 polymer ?
#
loop_
_entity_poly.entity_id
_entity_poly.type
_entity_poly.pdbx_seq_one_letter_code
_entity_poly.pdbx_strand_id
1 'polypeptide(L)'
;MTPKRAATELGRAHVFLTGGTGFVGQAILERLLSSHPETTISLLVRTKGSAGGDDRLRTLLRKPVFRAWREAVGEEGVEAAVRDRIRIVEGGLGSVPALPGDLDVVIHSASTVSFDPPIDQAFDTNVGGAIGLYEALRASGSTPHVVHVSTCYVGGLRKGVVPEARLGHEVDWRAEYAAATSARERVELLSRQSEQLRAFMERARAEHGKEGPQAVARASEEARVAWVTAALVDAGRTRAESLGWTDVYTLTKAFAERAAEELWAAEGGSLSVVRPAIIESALAHPFPGWIDGFKVADPLILAYGRGLLPEFPGLPDSVLDLIPVDFVVNAILAAAANPPTGAPEYFHVSSGASNPLPFHRMFENVNAYFTANPMPSPGDGEVRVPTWRFPGGRKVERALRRSRTRLERRERWLTRLPSTARTRAQLAELGTKRSDLETLENFAELYRAYVQTEIIFDDTNTRALHAAIPKKAQADRGFDIAAIDWEDYLQRVHFPAITTLTRAFARRPEATGTERRPVAELPERTDVVAVFDLEGTVVDTNLVQQYLWVRSAGWGWTAWPAAVVSILAQLPGLLRAERRDRGEFIRTFLRRYEGMSQARLEKTVRGGYADTMLGHTATAALERAAAHRAAGHRTVLVTGSIGTLAEPVAGAFDEVVAGAMHVKDDQLTGYLARPPIVDEARANWLRQYAERGGYDLSASYGYGDSHADLVWLELVGHPHAVNPDSRLAREAGRRRWRIDTWKRGSRSANRALMVAEEG
;
A
#
# COMPACT_ATOMS: atom_id res chain seq x y z
N MET A 1 6.86 -49.37 30.38
CA MET A 1 7.99 -48.62 29.80
C MET A 1 8.10 -47.30 30.54
N THR A 2 9.23 -47.05 31.18
CA THR A 2 9.54 -45.74 31.79
C THR A 2 9.57 -44.69 30.67
N PRO A 3 8.88 -43.54 30.78
CA PRO A 3 8.90 -42.54 29.72
C PRO A 3 10.34 -42.04 29.52
N LYS A 4 10.77 -42.02 28.26
CA LYS A 4 12.09 -41.49 27.84
C LYS A 4 12.12 -40.02 28.29
N ARG A 5 13.04 -39.64 29.18
CA ARG A 5 13.22 -38.23 29.56
C ARG A 5 13.73 -37.49 28.33
N ALA A 6 13.07 -36.41 27.95
CA ALA A 6 13.53 -35.55 26.88
C ALA A 6 14.71 -34.71 27.37
N ALA A 7 15.71 -34.50 26.52
CA ALA A 7 16.74 -33.50 26.76
C ALA A 7 16.10 -32.11 26.68
N THR A 8 16.45 -31.23 27.60
CA THR A 8 15.97 -29.83 27.63
C THR A 8 17.04 -28.84 27.23
N GLU A 9 18.26 -29.31 26.98
CA GLU A 9 19.44 -28.50 26.69
C GLU A 9 20.05 -28.92 25.36
N LEU A 10 20.45 -27.94 24.56
CA LEU A 10 21.23 -28.16 23.34
C LEU A 10 22.73 -28.33 23.63
N GLY A 11 23.17 -28.10 24.88
CA GLY A 11 24.57 -28.18 25.27
C GLY A 11 25.45 -27.24 24.43
N ARG A 12 26.56 -27.76 23.92
CA ARG A 12 27.52 -27.04 23.06
C ARG A 12 27.21 -27.13 21.57
N ALA A 13 25.97 -27.45 21.20
CA ALA A 13 25.58 -27.62 19.82
C ALA A 13 25.84 -26.34 18.99
N HIS A 14 26.32 -26.53 17.77
CA HIS A 14 26.38 -25.51 16.75
C HIS A 14 25.07 -25.48 15.96
N VAL A 15 24.31 -24.40 16.14
CA VAL A 15 22.97 -24.22 15.58
C VAL A 15 23.01 -23.32 14.36
N PHE A 16 22.58 -23.82 13.21
CA PHE A 16 22.28 -22.98 12.05
C PHE A 16 20.83 -22.50 12.08
N LEU A 17 20.61 -21.19 12.08
CA LEU A 17 19.28 -20.58 12.12
C LEU A 17 19.00 -19.82 10.83
N THR A 18 17.97 -20.26 10.10
CA THR A 18 17.40 -19.47 8.99
C THR A 18 16.20 -18.66 9.49
N GLY A 19 15.99 -17.48 8.92
CA GLY A 19 14.82 -16.66 9.25
C GLY A 19 14.89 -15.98 10.62
N GLY A 20 16.07 -15.91 11.24
CA GLY A 20 16.25 -15.29 12.57
C GLY A 20 15.97 -13.79 12.65
N THR A 21 15.75 -13.12 11.50
CA THR A 21 15.25 -11.74 11.46
C THR A 21 13.72 -11.64 11.45
N GLY A 22 13.00 -12.75 11.28
CA GLY A 22 11.54 -12.83 11.36
C GLY A 22 11.03 -12.90 12.80
N PHE A 23 9.71 -12.88 12.98
CA PHE A 23 9.07 -12.87 14.30
C PHE A 23 9.46 -14.10 15.16
N VAL A 24 9.16 -15.31 14.69
CA VAL A 24 9.50 -16.54 15.41
C VAL A 24 11.02 -16.69 15.53
N GLY A 25 11.75 -16.44 14.44
CA GLY A 25 13.22 -16.56 14.41
C GLY A 25 13.94 -15.64 15.40
N GLN A 26 13.41 -14.43 15.66
CA GLN A 26 13.94 -13.54 16.69
C GLN A 26 13.79 -14.12 18.10
N ALA A 27 12.63 -14.71 18.40
CA ALA A 27 12.39 -15.35 19.68
C ALA A 27 13.21 -16.64 19.86
N ILE A 28 13.43 -17.41 18.79
CA ILE A 28 14.36 -18.55 18.80
C ILE A 28 15.78 -18.05 19.10
N LEU A 29 16.24 -17.01 18.39
CA LEU A 29 17.58 -16.45 18.61
C LEU A 29 17.74 -15.93 20.04
N GLU A 30 16.73 -15.22 20.56
CA GLU A 30 16.73 -14.74 21.94
C GLU A 30 16.85 -15.92 22.93
N ARG A 31 16.05 -16.98 22.76
CA ARG A 31 16.12 -18.17 23.62
C ARG A 31 17.45 -18.91 23.54
N LEU A 32 18.06 -19.00 22.35
CA LEU A 32 19.40 -19.57 22.19
C LEU A 32 20.45 -18.73 22.95
N LEU A 33 20.30 -17.41 22.97
CA LEU A 33 21.23 -16.51 23.66
C LEU A 33 21.02 -16.52 25.19
N SER A 34 19.78 -16.51 25.66
CA SER A 34 19.42 -16.37 27.07
C SER A 34 19.38 -17.70 27.84
N SER A 35 18.83 -18.75 27.22
CA SER A 35 18.55 -20.02 27.90
C SER A 35 19.53 -21.14 27.53
N HIS A 36 20.27 -21.01 26.42
CA HIS A 36 21.27 -21.99 25.97
C HIS A 36 22.66 -21.35 25.76
N PRO A 37 23.28 -20.82 26.83
CA PRO A 37 24.48 -19.97 26.72
C PRO A 37 25.72 -20.66 26.12
N GLU A 38 25.75 -21.98 26.09
CA GLU A 38 26.88 -22.77 25.56
C GLU A 38 26.80 -23.00 24.04
N THR A 39 25.68 -22.64 23.39
CA THR A 39 25.51 -22.85 21.94
C THR A 39 26.27 -21.82 21.11
N THR A 40 26.80 -22.24 19.96
CA THR A 40 27.25 -21.36 18.88
C THR A 40 26.17 -21.30 17.81
N ILE A 41 26.03 -20.15 17.15
CA ILE A 41 24.90 -19.84 16.27
C ILE A 41 25.43 -19.33 14.95
N SER A 42 25.18 -20.06 13.87
CA SER A 42 25.36 -19.54 12.51
C SER A 42 24.02 -19.00 11.99
N LEU A 43 23.95 -17.68 11.79
CA LEU A 43 22.73 -16.98 11.43
C LEU A 43 22.73 -16.59 9.95
N LEU A 44 21.77 -17.11 9.18
CA LEU A 44 21.59 -16.71 7.78
C LEU A 44 20.93 -15.32 7.68
N VAL A 45 21.65 -14.36 7.11
CA VAL A 45 21.20 -12.98 6.95
C VAL A 45 21.31 -12.52 5.51
N ARG A 46 20.19 -12.08 4.92
CA ARG A 46 20.17 -11.46 3.58
C ARG A 46 20.88 -10.10 3.60
N THR A 47 21.68 -9.75 2.61
CA THR A 47 22.16 -8.37 2.45
C THR A 47 21.02 -7.47 1.94
N LYS A 48 21.01 -6.19 2.33
CA LYS A 48 20.01 -5.21 1.82
C LYS A 48 20.68 -3.86 1.59
N GLY A 49 20.80 -3.46 0.33
CA GLY A 49 21.46 -2.21 -0.05
C GLY A 49 22.94 -2.23 0.35
N SER A 50 23.41 -1.17 1.03
CA SER A 50 24.78 -1.03 1.51
C SER A 50 25.04 -1.60 2.92
N ALA A 51 24.02 -2.10 3.62
CA ALA A 51 24.18 -2.63 4.98
C ALA A 51 24.65 -4.10 4.95
N GLY A 52 25.79 -4.36 5.59
CA GLY A 52 26.35 -5.71 5.77
C GLY A 52 25.62 -6.54 6.84
N GLY A 53 25.97 -7.82 6.93
CA GLY A 53 25.37 -8.77 7.85
C GLY A 53 25.55 -8.41 9.33
N ASP A 54 26.74 -7.93 9.72
CA ASP A 54 27.03 -7.45 11.08
C ASP A 54 26.16 -6.26 11.49
N ASP A 55 25.99 -5.27 10.61
CA ASP A 55 25.14 -4.10 10.88
C ASP A 55 23.68 -4.53 11.10
N ARG A 56 23.22 -5.52 10.32
CA ARG A 56 21.88 -6.08 10.47
C ARG A 56 21.74 -6.84 11.78
N LEU A 57 22.75 -7.61 12.20
CA LEU A 57 22.76 -8.28 13.51
C LEU A 57 22.70 -7.27 14.65
N ARG A 58 23.55 -6.24 14.63
CA ARG A 58 23.58 -5.20 15.67
C ARG A 58 22.26 -4.46 15.75
N THR A 59 21.63 -4.19 14.62
CA THR A 59 20.27 -3.61 14.56
C THR A 59 19.22 -4.57 15.13
N LEU A 60 19.33 -5.86 14.82
CA LEU A 60 18.43 -6.91 15.32
C LEU A 60 18.49 -7.01 16.85
N LEU A 61 19.68 -7.09 17.43
CA LEU A 61 19.89 -7.22 18.88
C LEU A 61 19.41 -6.01 19.69
N ARG A 62 19.21 -4.85 19.05
CA ARG A 62 18.62 -3.67 19.69
C ARG A 62 17.10 -3.74 19.84
N LYS A 63 16.43 -4.70 19.19
CA LYS A 63 14.98 -4.83 19.26
C LYS A 63 14.51 -5.21 20.68
N PRO A 64 13.25 -4.87 21.05
CA PRO A 64 12.71 -5.13 22.38
C PRO A 64 12.77 -6.60 22.83
N VAL A 65 12.68 -7.56 21.91
CA VAL A 65 12.77 -8.99 22.20
C VAL A 65 14.03 -9.35 23.00
N PHE A 66 15.17 -8.73 22.68
CA PHE A 66 16.46 -9.00 23.31
C PHE A 66 16.70 -8.17 24.57
N ARG A 67 15.75 -7.31 24.99
CA ARG A 67 15.95 -6.35 26.07
C ARG A 67 16.35 -7.02 27.38
N ALA A 68 15.58 -8.02 27.82
CA ALA A 68 15.82 -8.72 29.08
C ALA A 68 17.19 -9.41 29.08
N TRP A 69 17.54 -10.08 27.98
CA TRP A 69 18.86 -10.68 27.79
C TRP A 69 19.99 -9.65 27.84
N ARG A 70 19.86 -8.53 27.12
CA ARG A 70 20.85 -7.44 27.12
C ARG A 70 21.05 -6.82 28.50
N GLU A 71 19.97 -6.59 29.23
CA GLU A 71 20.01 -6.07 30.60
C GLU A 71 20.71 -7.07 31.55
N ALA A 72 20.52 -8.37 31.34
CA ALA A 72 21.15 -9.41 32.15
C ALA A 72 22.66 -9.58 31.91
N VAL A 73 23.12 -9.48 30.66
CA VAL A 73 24.54 -9.71 30.30
C VAL A 73 25.37 -8.43 30.20
N GLY A 74 24.73 -7.26 30.12
CA GLY A 74 25.39 -5.98 29.90
C GLY A 74 25.98 -5.83 28.49
N GLU A 75 26.41 -4.61 28.13
CA GLU A 75 26.94 -4.33 26.79
C GLU A 75 28.21 -5.15 26.46
N GLU A 76 29.10 -5.38 27.44
CA GLU A 76 30.27 -6.26 27.25
C GLU A 76 29.89 -7.71 26.95
N GLY A 77 28.85 -8.23 27.62
CA GLY A 77 28.33 -9.58 27.37
C GLY A 77 27.68 -9.70 26.00
N VAL A 78 27.02 -8.65 25.52
CA VAL A 78 26.47 -8.58 24.15
C VAL A 78 27.60 -8.65 23.12
N GLU A 79 28.64 -7.84 23.28
CA GLU A 79 29.79 -7.84 22.36
C GLU A 79 30.55 -9.18 22.40
N ALA A 80 30.68 -9.80 23.57
CA ALA A 80 31.24 -11.14 23.70
C ALA A 80 30.40 -12.18 22.95
N ALA A 81 29.06 -12.15 23.08
CA ALA A 81 28.18 -13.06 22.34
C ALA A 81 28.26 -12.84 20.82
N VAL A 82 28.29 -11.59 20.36
CA VAL A 82 28.45 -11.27 18.93
C VAL A 82 29.78 -11.80 18.38
N ARG A 83 30.88 -11.65 19.14
CA ARG A 83 32.21 -12.10 18.71
C ARG A 83 32.38 -13.62 18.77
N ASP A 84 31.95 -14.24 19.86
CA ASP A 84 32.34 -15.61 20.20
C ASP A 84 31.24 -16.64 19.88
N ARG A 85 29.96 -16.21 19.87
CA ARG A 85 28.82 -17.13 19.75
C ARG A 85 28.03 -16.98 18.45
N ILE A 86 28.03 -15.82 17.81
CA ILE A 86 27.22 -15.58 16.60
C ILE A 86 28.15 -15.47 15.38
N ARG A 87 27.93 -16.33 14.39
CA ARG A 87 28.57 -16.27 13.07
C ARG A 87 27.54 -15.85 12.04
N ILE A 88 27.81 -14.79 11.27
CA ILE A 88 26.92 -14.38 10.18
C ILE A 88 27.25 -15.14 8.92
N VAL A 89 26.22 -15.74 8.32
CA VAL A 89 26.26 -16.34 6.99
C VAL A 89 25.47 -15.41 6.07
N GLU A 90 26.18 -14.64 5.25
CA GLU A 90 25.55 -13.70 4.33
C GLU A 90 24.99 -14.43 3.10
N GLY A 91 23.69 -14.32 2.88
CA GLY A 91 23.04 -14.98 1.76
C GLY A 91 21.53 -15.03 1.87
N GLY A 92 20.90 -15.62 0.86
CA GLY A 92 19.46 -15.84 0.83
C GLY A 92 19.15 -17.30 0.51
N LEU A 93 17.92 -17.74 0.76
CA LEU A 93 17.56 -19.14 0.46
C LEU A 93 17.50 -19.46 -1.04
N GLY A 94 17.32 -18.45 -1.91
CA GLY A 94 17.45 -18.64 -3.36
C GLY A 94 18.90 -18.81 -3.85
N SER A 95 19.89 -18.54 -3.00
CA SER A 95 21.30 -18.77 -3.25
C SER A 95 22.00 -18.98 -1.91
N VAL A 96 21.82 -20.19 -1.37
CA VAL A 96 22.38 -20.54 -0.05
C VAL A 96 23.90 -20.64 -0.20
N PRO A 97 24.69 -19.86 0.58
CA PRO A 97 26.15 -19.97 0.56
C PRO A 97 26.61 -21.30 1.16
N ALA A 98 27.91 -21.59 1.04
CA ALA A 98 28.49 -22.76 1.67
C ALA A 98 28.20 -22.76 3.18
N LEU A 99 27.61 -23.85 3.68
CA LEU A 99 27.27 -23.99 5.09
C LEU A 99 28.47 -24.52 5.88
N PRO A 100 28.57 -24.19 7.18
CA PRO A 100 29.60 -24.75 8.05
C PRO A 100 29.56 -26.29 8.07
N GLY A 101 30.73 -26.93 8.12
CA GLY A 101 30.83 -28.40 8.19
C GLY A 101 30.67 -28.99 9.60
N ASP A 102 30.60 -28.13 10.62
CA ASP A 102 30.53 -28.45 12.05
C ASP A 102 29.12 -28.23 12.63
N LEU A 103 28.05 -28.40 11.83
CA LEU A 103 26.67 -28.19 12.27
C LEU A 103 26.12 -29.41 13.01
N ASP A 104 25.55 -29.18 14.20
CA ASP A 104 24.84 -30.20 14.98
C ASP A 104 23.31 -30.11 14.78
N VAL A 105 22.80 -28.89 14.66
CA VAL A 105 21.36 -28.62 14.57
C VAL A 105 21.08 -27.54 13.52
N VAL A 106 20.05 -27.74 12.71
CA VAL A 106 19.53 -26.73 11.78
C VAL A 106 18.09 -26.42 12.13
N ILE A 107 17.79 -25.16 12.41
CA ILE A 107 16.42 -24.68 12.59
C ILE A 107 16.00 -23.88 11.36
N HIS A 108 15.16 -24.49 10.54
CA HIS A 108 14.66 -23.86 9.32
C HIS A 108 13.33 -23.14 9.58
N SER A 109 13.41 -21.84 9.93
CA SER A 109 12.25 -20.98 10.21
C SER A 109 12.02 -19.87 9.18
N ALA A 110 12.84 -19.79 8.13
CA ALA A 110 12.66 -18.80 7.07
C ALA A 110 11.47 -19.14 6.17
N SER A 111 10.54 -18.18 6.01
CA SER A 111 9.41 -18.27 5.10
C SER A 111 8.79 -16.89 4.88
N THR A 112 8.01 -16.74 3.82
CA THR A 112 7.12 -15.60 3.63
C THR A 112 5.71 -15.98 4.08
N VAL A 113 5.18 -15.30 5.10
CA VAL A 113 3.82 -15.51 5.63
C VAL A 113 2.81 -14.58 4.93
N SER A 114 2.92 -14.49 3.61
CA SER A 114 1.93 -13.81 2.76
C SER A 114 1.01 -14.88 2.20
N PHE A 115 -0.31 -14.70 2.31
CA PHE A 115 -1.30 -15.68 1.82
C PHE A 115 -1.55 -15.58 0.31
N ASP A 116 -1.36 -14.40 -0.28
CA ASP A 116 -1.58 -14.15 -1.71
C ASP A 116 -0.36 -13.51 -2.42
N PRO A 117 0.88 -14.03 -2.25
CA PRO A 117 1.99 -13.61 -3.10
C PRO A 117 1.78 -14.15 -4.53
N PRO A 118 2.38 -13.49 -5.55
CA PRO A 118 2.51 -14.07 -6.89
C PRO A 118 3.04 -15.51 -6.82
N ILE A 119 2.43 -16.44 -7.57
CA ILE A 119 2.74 -17.89 -7.48
C ILE A 119 4.24 -18.19 -7.62
N ASP A 120 4.93 -17.50 -8.51
CA ASP A 120 6.36 -17.65 -8.75
C ASP A 120 7.18 -17.28 -7.51
N GLN A 121 6.84 -16.18 -6.84
CA GLN A 121 7.52 -15.73 -5.61
C GLN A 121 7.22 -16.65 -4.43
N ALA A 122 5.99 -17.16 -4.34
CA ALA A 122 5.55 -18.09 -3.30
C ALA A 122 6.39 -19.37 -3.33
N PHE A 123 6.51 -19.98 -4.51
CA PHE A 123 7.26 -21.21 -4.73
C PHE A 123 8.76 -20.99 -4.58
N ASP A 124 9.32 -19.93 -5.18
CA ASP A 124 10.74 -19.59 -5.05
C ASP A 124 11.17 -19.45 -3.58
N THR A 125 10.38 -18.72 -2.78
CA THR A 125 10.75 -18.48 -1.38
C THR A 125 10.63 -19.72 -0.51
N ASN A 126 9.49 -20.41 -0.57
CA ASN A 126 9.18 -21.48 0.38
C ASN A 126 9.69 -22.85 -0.09
N VAL A 127 9.48 -23.19 -1.36
CA VAL A 127 9.90 -24.49 -1.93
C VAL A 127 11.35 -24.39 -2.41
N GLY A 128 11.66 -23.39 -3.25
CA GLY A 128 13.02 -23.14 -3.73
C GLY A 128 14.00 -22.92 -2.59
N GLY A 129 13.59 -22.15 -1.58
CA GLY A 129 14.41 -21.94 -0.40
C GLY A 129 14.67 -23.19 0.46
N ALA A 130 13.70 -24.11 0.54
CA ALA A 130 13.90 -25.40 1.19
C ALA A 130 14.85 -26.29 0.38
N ILE A 131 14.67 -26.38 -0.94
CA ILE A 131 15.56 -27.12 -1.85
C ILE A 131 17.00 -26.64 -1.67
N GLY A 132 17.22 -25.33 -1.80
CA GLY A 132 18.56 -24.74 -1.70
C GLY A 132 19.23 -25.01 -0.34
N LEU A 133 18.46 -25.02 0.75
CA LEU A 133 18.97 -25.39 2.07
C LEU A 133 19.42 -26.85 2.12
N TYR A 134 18.57 -27.78 1.67
CA TYR A 134 18.88 -29.22 1.75
C TYR A 134 20.02 -29.62 0.81
N GLU A 135 20.10 -29.01 -0.38
CA GLU A 135 21.23 -29.17 -1.29
C GLU A 135 22.54 -28.64 -0.67
N ALA A 136 22.51 -27.47 -0.03
CA ALA A 136 23.67 -26.90 0.64
C ALA A 136 24.10 -27.72 1.86
N LEU A 137 23.15 -28.27 2.64
CA LEU A 137 23.45 -29.18 3.74
C LEU A 137 24.12 -30.45 3.24
N ARG A 138 23.59 -31.07 2.18
CA ARG A 138 24.20 -32.24 1.56
C ARG A 138 25.61 -31.94 1.05
N ALA A 139 25.82 -30.78 0.43
CA ALA A 139 27.12 -30.35 -0.06
C ALA A 139 28.13 -30.09 1.07
N SER A 140 27.67 -29.68 2.26
CA SER A 140 28.54 -29.46 3.44
C SER A 140 29.13 -30.75 4.02
N GLY A 141 28.51 -31.91 3.74
CA GLY A 141 28.88 -33.19 4.34
C GLY A 141 28.52 -33.35 5.82
N SER A 142 27.93 -32.32 6.45
CA SER A 142 27.42 -32.41 7.82
C SER A 142 26.13 -33.24 7.88
N THR A 143 25.84 -33.83 9.05
CA THR A 143 24.62 -34.63 9.29
C THR A 143 23.79 -34.08 10.46
N PRO A 144 23.47 -32.77 10.49
CA PRO A 144 22.76 -32.17 11.62
C PRO A 144 21.34 -32.71 11.76
N HIS A 145 20.79 -32.59 12.96
CA HIS A 145 19.35 -32.69 13.16
C HIS A 145 18.65 -31.45 12.59
N VAL A 146 17.72 -31.63 11.65
CA VAL A 146 16.94 -30.53 11.06
C VAL A 146 15.58 -30.43 11.72
N VAL A 147 15.26 -29.26 12.27
CA VAL A 147 13.90 -28.86 12.65
C VAL A 147 13.33 -27.96 11.57
N HIS A 148 12.41 -28.48 10.76
CA HIS A 148 11.70 -27.76 9.71
C HIS A 148 10.43 -27.13 10.25
N VAL A 149 10.33 -25.80 10.23
CA VAL A 149 9.14 -25.07 10.69
C VAL A 149 8.14 -24.90 9.53
N SER A 150 6.98 -25.53 9.67
CA SER A 150 5.89 -25.52 8.71
C SER A 150 4.65 -24.83 9.29
N THR A 151 3.44 -25.34 9.08
CA THR A 151 2.19 -24.84 9.66
C THR A 151 1.14 -25.95 9.77
N CYS A 152 0.22 -25.89 10.73
CA CYS A 152 -0.86 -26.88 10.87
C CYS A 152 -1.73 -26.98 9.59
N TYR A 153 -1.87 -25.87 8.86
CA TYR A 153 -2.78 -25.76 7.72
C TYR A 153 -2.28 -26.41 6.43
N VAL A 154 -1.10 -27.05 6.43
CA VAL A 154 -0.57 -27.81 5.27
C VAL A 154 -1.42 -29.02 4.87
N GLY A 155 -2.32 -29.47 5.74
CA GLY A 155 -3.25 -30.57 5.45
C GLY A 155 -4.30 -30.25 4.37
N GLY A 156 -4.44 -28.98 3.98
CA GLY A 156 -5.43 -28.52 3.01
C GLY A 156 -6.87 -28.53 3.56
N LEU A 157 -7.85 -28.41 2.67
CA LEU A 157 -9.29 -28.42 2.97
C LEU A 157 -9.73 -29.83 3.39
N ARG A 158 -9.54 -30.17 4.66
CA ARG A 158 -10.04 -31.40 5.27
C ARG A 158 -11.12 -31.09 6.30
N LYS A 159 -11.85 -32.12 6.71
CA LYS A 159 -12.80 -32.07 7.83
C LYS A 159 -12.41 -33.10 8.86
N GLY A 160 -12.58 -32.78 10.13
CA GLY A 160 -12.27 -33.65 11.26
C GLY A 160 -10.82 -33.54 11.73
N VAL A 161 -10.33 -34.63 12.33
CA VAL A 161 -9.04 -34.66 13.02
C VAL A 161 -7.90 -34.87 12.03
N VAL A 162 -6.88 -34.01 12.09
CA VAL A 162 -5.65 -34.12 11.30
C VAL A 162 -4.51 -34.61 12.22
N PRO A 163 -3.97 -35.81 11.99
CA PRO A 163 -2.94 -36.39 12.85
C PRO A 163 -1.56 -35.75 12.63
N GLU A 164 -0.71 -35.81 13.65
CA GLU A 164 0.72 -35.48 13.56
C GLU A 164 1.49 -36.54 12.79
N ALA A 165 1.38 -36.47 11.46
CA ALA A 165 2.01 -37.42 10.56
C ALA A 165 2.43 -36.79 9.23
N ARG A 166 3.12 -37.59 8.42
CA ARG A 166 3.42 -37.32 7.02
C ARG A 166 2.15 -36.95 6.25
N LEU A 167 2.24 -35.96 5.35
CA LEU A 167 1.10 -35.56 4.52
C LEU A 167 0.80 -36.61 3.45
N GLY A 168 -0.45 -37.08 3.41
CA GLY A 168 -0.93 -38.03 2.40
C GLY A 168 -1.39 -37.36 1.10
N HIS A 169 -0.47 -36.76 0.34
CA HIS A 169 -0.71 -36.31 -1.03
C HIS A 169 0.32 -36.92 -2.01
N GLU A 170 -0.08 -37.03 -3.28
CA GLU A 170 0.74 -37.58 -4.37
C GLU A 170 1.16 -36.54 -5.41
N VAL A 171 0.83 -35.26 -5.19
CA VAL A 171 1.19 -34.18 -6.11
C VAL A 171 2.72 -34.07 -6.25
N ASP A 172 3.22 -34.07 -7.49
CA ASP A 172 4.63 -33.88 -7.80
C ASP A 172 5.04 -32.41 -7.58
N TRP A 173 5.66 -32.16 -6.44
CA TRP A 173 6.10 -30.82 -6.07
C TRP A 173 7.18 -30.25 -7.01
N ARG A 174 7.99 -31.09 -7.68
CA ARG A 174 9.02 -30.63 -8.62
C ARG A 174 8.40 -30.09 -9.90
N ALA A 175 7.40 -30.79 -10.42
CA ALA A 175 6.63 -30.33 -11.58
C ALA A 175 5.91 -29.01 -11.27
N GLU A 176 5.28 -28.90 -10.09
CA GLU A 176 4.62 -27.66 -9.66
C GLU A 176 5.62 -26.51 -9.48
N TYR A 177 6.80 -26.78 -8.89
CA TYR A 177 7.85 -25.79 -8.76
C TYR A 177 8.32 -25.27 -10.12
N ALA A 178 8.60 -26.15 -11.08
CA ALA A 178 8.99 -25.75 -12.45
C ALA A 178 7.88 -24.94 -13.16
N ALA A 179 6.61 -25.33 -12.98
CA ALA A 179 5.47 -24.63 -13.55
C ALA A 179 5.27 -23.23 -12.94
N ALA A 180 5.47 -23.08 -11.63
CA ALA A 180 5.37 -21.82 -10.91
C ALA A 180 6.51 -20.85 -11.31
N THR A 181 7.76 -21.32 -11.35
CA THR A 181 8.92 -20.50 -11.74
C THR A 181 8.78 -19.93 -13.15
N SER A 182 8.18 -20.68 -14.08
CA SER A 182 7.91 -20.23 -15.45
C SER A 182 6.61 -19.43 -15.61
N ALA A 183 5.80 -19.26 -14.55
CA ALA A 183 4.50 -18.60 -14.63
C ALA A 183 4.61 -17.11 -14.99
N ARG A 184 5.59 -16.40 -14.41
CA ARG A 184 5.81 -14.97 -14.70
C ARG A 184 6.04 -14.71 -16.17
N GLU A 185 6.91 -15.50 -16.80
CA GLU A 185 7.20 -15.37 -18.23
C GLU A 185 5.93 -15.55 -19.07
N ARG A 186 5.13 -16.59 -18.79
CA ARG A 186 3.86 -16.82 -19.50
C ARG A 186 2.86 -15.67 -19.33
N VAL A 187 2.68 -15.18 -18.11
CA VAL A 187 1.74 -14.07 -17.82
C VAL A 187 2.22 -12.76 -18.44
N GLU A 188 3.52 -12.50 -18.42
CA GLU A 188 4.14 -11.35 -19.09
C GLU A 188 3.89 -11.37 -20.60
N LEU A 189 4.01 -12.52 -21.26
CA LEU A 189 3.69 -12.69 -22.69
C LEU A 189 2.19 -12.43 -22.96
N LEU A 190 1.29 -12.95 -22.12
CA LEU A 190 -0.15 -12.69 -22.24
C LEU A 190 -0.49 -11.21 -22.09
N SER A 191 0.16 -10.51 -21.16
CA SER A 191 -0.08 -9.08 -20.92
C SER A 191 0.27 -8.18 -22.12
N ARG A 192 1.14 -8.66 -23.03
CA ARG A 192 1.61 -7.93 -24.22
C ARG A 192 0.86 -8.30 -25.50
N GLN A 193 -0.17 -9.14 -25.41
CA GLN A 193 -1.04 -9.42 -26.55
C GLN A 193 -1.82 -8.16 -26.96
N SER A 194 -2.03 -7.99 -28.27
CA SER A 194 -2.64 -6.76 -28.82
C SER A 194 -4.03 -6.46 -28.24
N GLU A 195 -4.82 -7.49 -27.92
CA GLU A 195 -6.13 -7.35 -27.30
C GLU A 195 -6.04 -6.75 -25.89
N GLN A 196 -5.14 -7.28 -25.06
CA GLN A 196 -4.94 -6.78 -23.69
C GLN A 196 -4.36 -5.37 -23.68
N LEU A 197 -3.36 -5.10 -24.52
CA LEU A 197 -2.79 -3.76 -24.66
C LEU A 197 -3.85 -2.74 -25.09
N ARG A 198 -4.75 -3.09 -26.02
CA ARG A 198 -5.88 -2.24 -26.38
C ARG A 198 -6.81 -2.00 -25.19
N ALA A 199 -7.12 -3.04 -24.41
CA ALA A 199 -7.97 -2.91 -23.23
C ALA A 199 -7.35 -2.02 -22.13
N PHE A 200 -6.03 -2.06 -21.93
CA PHE A 200 -5.32 -1.17 -21.01
C PHE A 200 -5.31 0.27 -21.54
N MET A 201 -4.97 0.46 -22.82
CA MET A 201 -4.96 1.78 -23.45
C MET A 201 -6.34 2.44 -23.44
N GLU A 202 -7.42 1.72 -23.70
CA GLU A 202 -8.78 2.30 -23.70
C GLU A 202 -9.21 2.74 -22.30
N ARG A 203 -8.87 1.97 -21.26
CA ARG A 203 -9.08 2.38 -19.86
C ARG A 203 -8.23 3.61 -19.50
N ALA A 204 -6.93 3.58 -19.84
CA ALA A 204 -6.02 4.69 -19.60
C ALA A 204 -6.47 5.98 -20.32
N ARG A 205 -6.96 5.89 -21.56
CA ARG A 205 -7.53 7.02 -22.31
C ARG A 205 -8.79 7.58 -21.66
N ALA A 206 -9.66 6.73 -21.13
CA ALA A 206 -10.88 7.18 -20.47
C ALA A 206 -10.61 7.98 -19.19
N GLU A 207 -9.54 7.61 -18.47
CA GLU A 207 -9.16 8.25 -17.21
C GLU A 207 -8.23 9.46 -17.43
N HIS A 208 -7.12 9.24 -18.16
CA HIS A 208 -5.99 10.16 -18.32
C HIS A 208 -5.91 10.83 -19.69
N GLY A 209 -6.90 10.64 -20.58
CA GLY A 209 -6.86 11.22 -21.93
C GLY A 209 -6.74 12.75 -21.95
N LYS A 210 -7.19 13.43 -20.90
CA LYS A 210 -7.05 14.90 -20.75
C LYS A 210 -5.65 15.35 -20.34
N GLU A 211 -4.83 14.46 -19.81
CA GLU A 211 -3.48 14.79 -19.35
C GLU A 211 -2.47 14.72 -20.49
N GLY A 212 -2.77 13.94 -21.54
CA GLY A 212 -1.96 13.83 -22.74
C GLY A 212 -1.56 12.37 -23.08
N PRO A 213 -0.93 12.16 -24.24
CA PRO A 213 -0.59 10.83 -24.73
C PRO A 213 0.45 10.08 -23.89
N GLN A 214 1.42 10.77 -23.27
CA GLN A 214 2.41 10.15 -22.39
C GLN A 214 1.81 9.74 -21.05
N ALA A 215 0.91 10.55 -20.50
CA ALA A 215 0.15 10.18 -19.31
C ALA A 215 -0.67 8.89 -19.54
N VAL A 216 -1.34 8.80 -20.69
CA VAL A 216 -2.05 7.57 -21.12
C VAL A 216 -1.09 6.39 -21.26
N ALA A 217 0.09 6.58 -21.86
CA ALA A 217 1.07 5.51 -22.04
C ALA A 217 1.59 4.98 -20.69
N ARG A 218 1.94 5.88 -19.76
CA ARG A 218 2.37 5.52 -18.39
C ARG A 218 1.27 4.79 -17.65
N ALA A 219 0.05 5.34 -17.63
CA ALA A 219 -1.09 4.70 -16.95
C ALA A 219 -1.43 3.33 -17.55
N SER A 220 -1.30 3.17 -18.87
CA SER A 220 -1.49 1.88 -19.54
C SER A 220 -0.43 0.86 -19.12
N GLU A 221 0.83 1.27 -18.96
CA GLU A 221 1.90 0.37 -18.50
C GLU A 221 1.76 0.02 -17.02
N GLU A 222 1.41 0.99 -16.17
CA GLU A 222 1.10 0.75 -14.75
C GLU A 222 -0.06 -0.24 -14.60
N ALA A 223 -1.12 -0.07 -15.39
CA ALA A 223 -2.25 -1.00 -15.41
C ALA A 223 -1.85 -2.41 -15.86
N ARG A 224 -0.94 -2.52 -16.84
CA ARG A 224 -0.40 -3.81 -17.30
C ARG A 224 0.40 -4.50 -16.20
N VAL A 225 1.31 -3.79 -15.54
CA VAL A 225 2.11 -4.32 -14.43
C VAL A 225 1.22 -4.77 -13.27
N ALA A 226 0.22 -3.97 -12.90
CA ALA A 226 -0.74 -4.35 -11.86
C ALA A 226 -1.54 -5.60 -12.26
N TRP A 227 -1.93 -5.71 -13.53
CA TRP A 227 -2.60 -6.90 -14.07
C TRP A 227 -1.72 -8.15 -14.01
N VAL A 228 -0.43 -8.06 -14.36
CA VAL A 228 0.51 -9.18 -14.27
C VAL A 228 0.59 -9.71 -12.84
N THR A 229 0.76 -8.82 -11.86
CA THR A 229 0.78 -9.22 -10.44
C THR A 229 -0.54 -9.88 -10.04
N ALA A 230 -1.69 -9.29 -10.38
CA ALA A 230 -3.00 -9.85 -10.06
C ALA A 230 -3.21 -11.24 -10.70
N ALA A 231 -2.80 -11.43 -11.95
CA ALA A 231 -2.91 -12.71 -12.64
C ALA A 231 -2.02 -13.79 -12.03
N LEU A 232 -0.82 -13.44 -11.53
CA LEU A 232 0.06 -14.40 -10.84
C LEU A 232 -0.48 -14.79 -9.46
N VAL A 233 -1.11 -13.86 -8.74
CA VAL A 233 -1.80 -14.14 -7.47
C VAL A 233 -2.99 -15.07 -7.72
N ASP A 234 -3.84 -14.74 -8.70
CA ASP A 234 -4.98 -15.56 -9.08
C ASP A 234 -4.58 -16.98 -9.52
N ALA A 235 -3.49 -17.10 -10.28
CA ALA A 235 -2.94 -18.40 -10.67
C ALA A 235 -2.51 -19.24 -9.45
N GLY A 236 -1.84 -18.62 -8.47
CA GLY A 236 -1.41 -19.29 -7.24
C GLY A 236 -2.61 -19.76 -6.41
N ARG A 237 -3.58 -18.88 -6.20
CA ARG A 237 -4.81 -19.18 -5.47
C ARG A 237 -5.61 -20.29 -6.13
N THR A 238 -5.92 -20.15 -7.42
CA THR A 238 -6.68 -21.14 -8.18
C THR A 238 -5.95 -22.48 -8.21
N ARG A 239 -4.62 -22.48 -8.33
CA ARG A 239 -3.85 -23.74 -8.33
C ARG A 239 -3.92 -24.44 -6.98
N ALA A 240 -3.75 -23.72 -5.87
CA ALA A 240 -3.87 -24.28 -4.53
C ALA A 240 -5.27 -24.86 -4.28
N GLU A 241 -6.33 -24.10 -4.58
CA GLU A 241 -7.71 -24.55 -4.45
C GLU A 241 -7.99 -25.79 -5.32
N SER A 242 -7.49 -25.82 -6.55
CA SER A 242 -7.67 -26.96 -7.47
C SER A 242 -7.02 -28.26 -6.98
N LEU A 243 -5.99 -28.15 -6.13
CA LEU A 243 -5.28 -29.27 -5.53
C LEU A 243 -5.80 -29.61 -4.13
N GLY A 244 -6.75 -28.83 -3.59
CA GLY A 244 -7.35 -29.04 -2.28
C GLY A 244 -6.66 -28.31 -1.12
N TRP A 245 -5.77 -27.35 -1.39
CA TRP A 245 -5.21 -26.45 -0.38
C TRP A 245 -6.02 -25.15 -0.28
N THR A 246 -5.95 -24.49 0.87
CA THR A 246 -6.71 -23.25 1.13
C THR A 246 -6.16 -22.05 0.36
N ASP A 247 -4.85 -22.02 0.18
CA ASP A 247 -4.10 -20.90 -0.39
C ASP A 247 -2.70 -21.36 -0.83
N VAL A 248 -2.00 -20.49 -1.56
CA VAL A 248 -0.66 -20.81 -2.09
C VAL A 248 0.39 -20.95 -0.98
N TYR A 249 0.20 -20.31 0.18
CA TYR A 249 1.12 -20.42 1.30
C TYR A 249 1.11 -21.83 1.91
N THR A 250 -0.07 -22.37 2.21
CA THR A 250 -0.23 -23.73 2.76
C THR A 250 0.24 -24.79 1.76
N LEU A 251 -0.03 -24.60 0.46
CA LEU A 251 0.46 -25.46 -0.62
C LEU A 251 2.00 -25.50 -0.65
N THR A 252 2.64 -24.34 -0.68
CA THR A 252 4.10 -24.26 -0.79
C THR A 252 4.80 -24.77 0.48
N LYS A 253 4.17 -24.63 1.66
CA LYS A 253 4.65 -25.26 2.89
C LYS A 253 4.54 -26.78 2.87
N ALA A 254 3.43 -27.34 2.37
CA ALA A 254 3.29 -28.78 2.19
C ALA A 254 4.37 -29.35 1.25
N PHE A 255 4.68 -28.63 0.17
CA PHE A 255 5.74 -29.03 -0.76
C PHE A 255 7.14 -28.86 -0.16
N ALA A 256 7.38 -27.85 0.67
CA ALA A 256 8.63 -27.70 1.39
C ALA A 256 8.85 -28.86 2.40
N GLU A 257 7.80 -29.34 3.07
CA GLU A 257 7.86 -30.55 3.89
C GLU A 257 8.21 -31.78 3.05
N ARG A 258 7.56 -31.95 1.88
CA ARG A 258 7.88 -33.07 1.00
C ARG A 258 9.30 -33.02 0.46
N ALA A 259 9.81 -31.83 0.15
CA ALA A 259 11.21 -31.63 -0.23
C ALA A 259 12.16 -31.99 0.93
N ALA A 260 11.84 -31.62 2.18
CA ALA A 260 12.61 -32.02 3.35
C ALA A 260 12.64 -33.55 3.54
N GLU A 261 11.49 -34.21 3.39
CA GLU A 261 11.40 -35.67 3.49
C GLU A 261 12.26 -36.36 2.42
N GLU A 262 12.15 -35.92 1.16
CA GLU A 262 12.80 -36.60 0.03
C GLU A 262 14.28 -36.24 -0.13
N LEU A 263 14.68 -34.99 0.12
CA LEU A 263 16.06 -34.53 -0.09
C LEU A 263 16.95 -34.71 1.13
N TRP A 264 16.37 -34.88 2.32
CA TRP A 264 17.11 -35.00 3.58
C TRP A 264 16.82 -36.32 4.30
N ALA A 265 15.57 -36.55 4.71
CA ALA A 265 15.26 -37.71 5.55
C ALA A 265 15.44 -39.04 4.83
N ALA A 266 15.06 -39.12 3.55
CA ALA A 266 15.23 -40.32 2.73
C ALA A 266 16.71 -40.70 2.50
N GLU A 267 17.62 -39.74 2.62
CA GLU A 267 19.08 -39.94 2.51
C GLU A 267 19.74 -40.22 3.89
N GLY A 268 18.93 -40.46 4.94
CA GLY A 268 19.40 -40.78 6.29
C GLY A 268 19.55 -39.59 7.23
N GLY A 269 19.15 -38.38 6.81
CA GLY A 269 19.16 -37.19 7.66
C GLY A 269 18.10 -37.25 8.77
N SER A 270 18.42 -36.75 9.96
CA SER A 270 17.46 -36.63 11.06
C SER A 270 16.55 -35.41 10.85
N LEU A 271 15.22 -35.59 10.89
CA LEU A 271 14.23 -34.56 10.56
C LEU A 271 13.06 -34.53 11.55
N SER A 272 12.83 -33.37 12.16
CA SER A 272 11.59 -33.04 12.87
C SER A 272 10.83 -31.95 12.13
N VAL A 273 9.52 -32.10 11.95
CA VAL A 273 8.65 -31.09 11.35
C VAL A 273 7.75 -30.50 12.43
N VAL A 274 7.91 -29.21 12.70
CA VAL A 274 7.08 -28.48 13.67
C VAL A 274 6.09 -27.61 12.92
N ARG A 275 4.81 -27.87 13.10
CA ARG A 275 3.68 -27.19 12.48
C ARG A 275 2.95 -26.35 13.54
N PRO A 276 3.27 -25.06 13.67
CA PRO A 276 2.47 -24.15 14.49
C PRO A 276 1.15 -23.76 13.80
N ALA A 277 0.15 -23.45 14.61
CA ALA A 277 -1.07 -22.77 14.19
C ALA A 277 -0.85 -21.25 14.05
N ILE A 278 -1.89 -20.42 14.21
CA ILE A 278 -1.76 -18.96 14.14
C ILE A 278 -0.99 -18.47 15.37
N ILE A 279 0.24 -17.98 15.12
CA ILE A 279 1.16 -17.55 16.17
C ILE A 279 0.87 -16.10 16.56
N GLU A 280 0.55 -15.88 17.82
CA GLU A 280 0.29 -14.57 18.40
C GLU A 280 1.34 -14.18 19.46
N SER A 281 1.10 -13.06 20.15
CA SER A 281 2.01 -12.50 21.16
C SER A 281 2.47 -13.51 22.20
N ALA A 282 3.66 -13.29 22.77
CA ALA A 282 4.15 -14.11 23.88
C ALA A 282 3.20 -14.08 25.07
N LEU A 283 2.94 -15.24 25.68
CA LEU A 283 2.21 -15.32 26.93
C LEU A 283 3.10 -14.86 28.09
N ALA A 284 4.33 -15.37 28.15
CA ALA A 284 5.28 -15.09 29.21
C ALA A 284 6.63 -14.60 28.70
N HIS A 285 7.25 -15.26 27.72
CA HIS A 285 8.65 -15.00 27.33
C HIS A 285 8.78 -14.49 25.89
N PRO A 286 9.61 -13.46 25.59
CA PRO A 286 10.57 -12.76 26.47
C PRO A 286 9.91 -11.82 27.48
N PHE A 287 8.68 -11.40 27.21
CA PHE A 287 7.80 -10.72 28.16
C PHE A 287 6.35 -10.84 27.67
N PRO A 288 5.35 -10.78 28.56
CA PRO A 288 3.94 -10.86 28.18
C PRO A 288 3.57 -9.80 27.15
N GLY A 289 2.92 -10.22 26.07
CA GLY A 289 2.43 -9.33 25.01
C GLY A 289 3.48 -8.97 23.97
N TRP A 290 4.70 -9.53 24.05
CA TRP A 290 5.70 -9.29 23.01
C TRP A 290 5.23 -9.82 21.65
N ILE A 291 5.22 -8.93 20.64
CA ILE A 291 4.84 -9.24 19.26
C ILE A 291 5.59 -8.28 18.31
N ASP A 292 6.16 -8.80 17.22
CA ASP A 292 6.92 -7.98 16.26
C ASP A 292 6.10 -7.66 15.01
N GLY A 293 5.36 -6.55 15.03
CA GLY A 293 4.43 -6.14 13.97
C GLY A 293 3.12 -6.92 13.99
N PHE A 294 2.16 -6.51 13.16
CA PHE A 294 0.84 -7.13 13.10
C PHE A 294 0.90 -8.55 12.50
N LYS A 295 0.20 -9.48 13.14
CA LYS A 295 0.05 -10.88 12.75
C LYS A 295 -1.24 -11.10 11.99
N VAL A 296 -1.56 -12.37 11.76
CA VAL A 296 -2.66 -12.76 10.91
C VAL A 296 -3.98 -12.28 11.53
N ALA A 297 -4.22 -12.41 12.84
CA ALA A 297 -5.50 -11.97 13.42
C ALA A 297 -5.58 -10.45 13.72
N ASP A 298 -4.45 -9.80 14.03
CA ASP A 298 -4.45 -8.41 14.53
C ASP A 298 -5.16 -7.38 13.64
N PRO A 299 -4.95 -7.34 12.30
CA PRO A 299 -5.64 -6.40 11.43
C PRO A 299 -7.16 -6.53 11.51
N LEU A 300 -7.66 -7.75 11.64
CA LEU A 300 -9.09 -8.02 11.79
C LEU A 300 -9.60 -7.54 13.15
N ILE A 301 -8.87 -7.85 14.23
CA ILE A 301 -9.21 -7.42 15.60
C ILE A 301 -9.26 -5.87 15.67
N LEU A 302 -8.27 -5.19 15.09
CA LEU A 302 -8.21 -3.73 15.06
C LEU A 302 -9.28 -3.12 14.15
N ALA A 303 -9.57 -3.72 12.99
CA ALA A 303 -10.65 -3.26 12.12
C ALA A 303 -12.01 -3.35 12.83
N TYR A 304 -12.21 -4.38 13.64
CA TYR A 304 -13.40 -4.51 14.47
C TYR A 304 -13.47 -3.41 15.52
N GLY A 305 -12.38 -3.18 16.26
CA GLY A 305 -12.32 -2.12 17.26
C GLY A 305 -12.46 -0.71 16.66
N ARG A 306 -12.19 -0.52 15.36
CA ARG A 306 -12.45 0.72 14.60
C ARG A 306 -13.89 0.83 14.08
N GLY A 307 -14.73 -0.17 14.34
CA GLY A 307 -16.12 -0.22 13.90
C GLY A 307 -16.26 -0.50 12.40
N LEU A 308 -15.19 -0.92 11.72
CA LEU A 308 -15.21 -1.17 10.27
C LEU A 308 -15.91 -2.47 9.92
N LEU A 309 -15.96 -3.45 10.84
CA LEU A 309 -16.54 -4.78 10.63
C LEU A 309 -17.95 -4.90 11.26
N PRO A 310 -19.03 -4.48 10.56
CA PRO A 310 -20.39 -4.62 11.09
C PRO A 310 -20.85 -6.07 11.22
N GLU A 311 -20.39 -6.94 10.32
CA GLU A 311 -20.62 -8.39 10.32
C GLU A 311 -19.42 -9.11 9.71
N PHE A 312 -19.22 -10.39 10.07
CA PHE A 312 -18.10 -11.19 9.59
C PHE A 312 -18.52 -12.59 9.09
N PRO A 313 -17.96 -13.08 7.97
CA PRO A 313 -18.37 -14.36 7.36
C PRO A 313 -17.67 -15.58 7.99
N GLY A 314 -17.85 -15.78 9.29
CA GLY A 314 -17.34 -16.95 10.04
C GLY A 314 -18.44 -17.92 10.48
N LEU A 315 -18.07 -19.18 10.70
CA LEU A 315 -18.89 -20.13 11.45
C LEU A 315 -18.62 -19.91 12.95
N PRO A 316 -19.63 -19.58 13.78
CA PRO A 316 -19.42 -19.26 15.19
C PRO A 316 -18.82 -20.42 15.99
N ASP A 317 -19.09 -21.65 15.57
CA ASP A 317 -18.69 -22.87 16.26
C ASP A 317 -17.36 -23.44 15.74
N SER A 318 -16.80 -22.86 14.67
CA SER A 318 -15.47 -23.25 14.18
C SER A 318 -14.40 -22.88 15.21
N VAL A 319 -13.46 -23.81 15.40
CA VAL A 319 -12.31 -23.60 16.29
C VAL A 319 -11.29 -22.72 15.60
N LEU A 320 -10.83 -21.68 16.30
CA LEU A 320 -9.74 -20.81 15.89
C LEU A 320 -8.47 -21.24 16.64
N ASP A 321 -7.55 -21.89 15.92
CA ASP A 321 -6.28 -22.30 16.50
C ASP A 321 -5.29 -21.12 16.66
N LEU A 322 -5.27 -20.53 17.84
CA LEU A 322 -4.24 -19.57 18.26
C LEU A 322 -3.18 -20.26 19.12
N ILE A 323 -1.94 -19.77 19.06
CA ILE A 323 -0.85 -20.20 19.93
C ILE A 323 0.11 -19.05 20.27
N PRO A 324 0.53 -18.88 21.55
CA PRO A 324 1.58 -17.92 21.91
C PRO A 324 2.95 -18.29 21.31
N VAL A 325 3.72 -17.30 20.88
CA VAL A 325 5.04 -17.52 20.24
C VAL A 325 6.05 -18.24 21.13
N ASP A 326 6.03 -18.03 22.45
CA ASP A 326 6.91 -18.71 23.40
C ASP A 326 6.66 -20.22 23.45
N PHE A 327 5.42 -20.66 23.29
CA PHE A 327 5.09 -22.08 23.25
C PHE A 327 5.65 -22.73 21.98
N VAL A 328 5.53 -22.04 20.85
CA VAL A 328 6.10 -22.49 19.57
C VAL A 328 7.62 -22.59 19.66
N VAL A 329 8.29 -21.58 20.22
CA VAL A 329 9.75 -21.59 20.38
C VAL A 329 10.20 -22.71 21.31
N ASN A 330 9.53 -22.89 22.44
CA ASN A 330 9.86 -23.94 23.39
C ASN A 330 9.68 -25.34 22.76
N ALA A 331 8.62 -25.55 21.96
CA ALA A 331 8.42 -26.79 21.21
C ALA A 331 9.50 -27.03 20.15
N ILE A 332 9.91 -25.99 19.40
CA ILE A 332 11.00 -26.07 18.41
C ILE A 332 12.33 -26.46 19.08
N LEU A 333 12.68 -25.83 20.20
CA LEU A 333 13.92 -26.12 20.91
C LEU A 333 13.89 -27.50 21.60
N ALA A 334 12.73 -27.91 22.12
CA ALA A 334 12.54 -29.26 22.64
C ALA A 334 12.68 -30.31 21.54
N ALA A 335 12.10 -30.10 20.36
CA ALA A 335 12.30 -30.98 19.21
C ALA A 335 13.79 -31.01 18.82
N ALA A 336 14.43 -29.85 18.69
CA ALA A 336 15.85 -29.73 18.34
C ALA A 336 16.77 -30.56 19.27
N ALA A 337 16.51 -30.52 20.57
CA ALA A 337 17.26 -31.27 21.57
C ALA A 337 16.99 -32.79 21.58
N ASN A 338 15.95 -33.26 20.89
CA ASN A 338 15.52 -34.65 20.87
C ASN A 338 15.40 -35.17 19.44
N PRO A 339 16.54 -35.39 18.73
CA PRO A 339 16.52 -35.86 17.36
C PRO A 339 15.85 -37.23 17.21
N PRO A 340 15.03 -37.44 16.18
CA PRO A 340 14.45 -38.74 15.88
C PRO A 340 15.55 -39.73 15.46
N THR A 341 15.39 -40.99 15.89
CA THR A 341 16.33 -42.09 15.61
C THR A 341 15.96 -42.92 14.39
N GLY A 342 14.98 -42.49 13.59
CA GLY A 342 14.44 -43.25 12.47
C GLY A 342 13.63 -42.38 11.52
N ALA A 343 12.33 -42.65 11.38
CA ALA A 343 11.44 -41.86 10.54
C ALA A 343 11.30 -40.42 11.08
N PRO A 344 10.97 -39.44 10.22
CA PRO A 344 10.67 -38.08 10.66
C PRO A 344 9.57 -38.03 11.71
N GLU A 345 9.71 -37.13 12.67
CA GLU A 345 8.69 -36.84 13.68
C GLU A 345 7.95 -35.54 13.33
N TYR A 346 6.65 -35.50 13.65
CA TYR A 346 5.77 -34.38 13.32
C TYR A 346 5.11 -33.88 14.60
N PHE A 347 5.03 -32.56 14.74
CA PHE A 347 4.52 -31.89 15.93
C PHE A 347 3.53 -30.79 15.52
N HIS A 348 2.31 -30.82 16.06
CA HIS A 348 1.32 -29.77 15.88
C HIS A 348 1.28 -28.90 17.14
N VAL A 349 1.75 -27.66 17.02
CA VAL A 349 1.65 -26.68 18.10
C VAL A 349 0.38 -25.87 17.88
N SER A 350 -0.74 -26.45 18.30
CA SER A 350 -2.11 -25.99 18.06
C SER A 350 -3.01 -26.18 19.26
N SER A 351 -4.07 -25.38 19.37
CA SER A 351 -4.99 -25.41 20.51
C SER A 351 -6.23 -26.28 20.30
N GLY A 352 -6.59 -26.63 19.07
CA GLY A 352 -7.92 -27.14 18.77
C GLY A 352 -8.27 -28.48 19.40
N ALA A 353 -7.32 -29.40 19.56
CA ALA A 353 -7.58 -30.68 20.23
C ALA A 353 -7.61 -30.57 21.76
N SER A 354 -6.70 -29.79 22.35
CA SER A 354 -6.46 -29.79 23.80
C SER A 354 -7.06 -28.61 24.57
N ASN A 355 -7.25 -27.47 23.92
CA ASN A 355 -7.79 -26.25 24.52
C ASN A 355 -8.53 -25.39 23.48
N PRO A 356 -9.64 -25.88 22.90
CA PRO A 356 -10.29 -25.25 21.75
C PRO A 356 -10.78 -23.83 22.08
N LEU A 357 -10.53 -22.89 21.16
CA LEU A 357 -11.07 -21.54 21.18
C LEU A 357 -12.07 -21.36 20.03
N PRO A 358 -13.38 -21.58 20.27
CA PRO A 358 -14.41 -21.31 19.26
C PRO A 358 -14.44 -19.84 18.84
N PHE A 359 -14.80 -19.58 17.58
CA PHE A 359 -14.81 -18.22 17.03
C PHE A 359 -15.78 -17.28 17.76
N HIS A 360 -16.93 -17.76 18.24
CA HIS A 360 -17.85 -16.96 19.05
C HIS A 360 -17.23 -16.53 20.39
N ARG A 361 -16.45 -17.38 21.06
CA ARG A 361 -15.71 -17.04 22.30
C ARG A 361 -14.63 -16.00 22.04
N MET A 362 -13.92 -16.11 20.92
CA MET A 362 -12.96 -15.07 20.49
C MET A 362 -13.69 -13.74 20.24
N PHE A 363 -14.82 -13.77 19.55
CA PHE A 363 -15.65 -12.59 19.31
C PHE A 363 -16.16 -11.95 20.61
N GLU A 364 -16.66 -12.74 21.56
CA GLU A 364 -17.08 -12.25 22.88
C GLU A 364 -15.95 -11.50 23.59
N ASN A 365 -14.73 -12.06 23.58
CA ASN A 365 -13.55 -11.43 24.14
C ASN A 365 -13.21 -10.11 23.44
N VAL A 366 -13.16 -10.10 22.11
CA VAL A 366 -12.88 -8.90 21.32
C VAL A 366 -13.96 -7.82 21.55
N ASN A 367 -15.24 -8.21 21.58
CA ASN A 367 -16.36 -7.31 21.83
C ASN A 367 -16.28 -6.70 23.23
N ALA A 368 -16.06 -7.52 24.26
CA ALA A 368 -15.93 -7.05 25.64
C ALA A 368 -14.76 -6.07 25.79
N TYR A 369 -13.59 -6.39 25.23
CA TYR A 369 -12.39 -5.56 25.33
C TYR A 369 -12.61 -4.17 24.71
N PHE A 370 -13.09 -4.10 23.46
CA PHE A 370 -13.28 -2.81 22.78
C PHE A 370 -14.53 -2.04 23.23
N THR A 371 -15.49 -2.71 23.87
CA THR A 371 -16.59 -2.02 24.57
C THR A 371 -16.07 -1.32 25.82
N ALA A 372 -15.17 -1.96 26.58
CA ALA A 372 -14.54 -1.36 27.76
C ALA A 372 -13.43 -0.36 27.42
N ASN A 373 -12.76 -0.54 26.28
CA ASN A 373 -11.62 0.26 25.82
C ASN A 373 -11.86 0.76 24.38
N PRO A 374 -12.81 1.69 24.17
CA PRO A 374 -13.15 2.16 22.83
C PRO A 374 -11.96 2.86 22.17
N MET A 375 -11.82 2.66 20.86
CA MET A 375 -10.81 3.37 20.08
C MET A 375 -11.28 4.79 19.73
N PRO A 376 -10.35 5.76 19.60
CA PRO A 376 -10.69 7.12 19.21
C PRO A 376 -11.22 7.17 17.77
N SER A 377 -12.28 7.95 17.56
CA SER A 377 -12.83 8.23 16.22
C SER A 377 -12.36 9.62 15.72
N PRO A 378 -12.26 9.83 14.39
CA PRO A 378 -12.06 11.16 13.82
C PRO A 378 -13.26 12.07 14.14
N GLY A 379 -13.09 12.96 15.13
CA GLY A 379 -14.12 13.82 15.74
C GLY A 379 -14.48 13.30 17.14
N ASP A 380 -14.38 14.16 18.17
CA ASP A 380 -14.43 13.94 19.64
C ASP A 380 -15.40 12.85 20.18
N GLY A 381 -15.26 11.62 19.72
CA GLY A 381 -16.20 10.54 19.95
C GLY A 381 -15.51 9.19 19.99
N GLU A 382 -16.11 8.30 20.75
CA GLU A 382 -15.66 6.91 20.92
C GLU A 382 -16.34 6.01 19.89
N VAL A 383 -15.57 5.11 19.29
CA VAL A 383 -16.11 4.10 18.37
C VAL A 383 -16.99 3.12 19.14
N ARG A 384 -18.26 2.99 18.73
CA ARG A 384 -19.14 1.93 19.21
C ARG A 384 -18.98 0.69 18.34
N VAL A 385 -18.45 -0.38 18.93
CA VAL A 385 -18.27 -1.64 18.23
C VAL A 385 -19.60 -2.38 18.03
N PRO A 386 -19.80 -3.05 16.88
CA PRO A 386 -21.04 -3.76 16.56
C PRO A 386 -21.12 -5.12 17.26
N THR A 387 -22.33 -5.60 17.53
CA THR A 387 -22.54 -7.01 17.95
C THR A 387 -22.82 -7.88 16.73
N TRP A 388 -21.95 -8.84 16.44
CA TRP A 388 -22.12 -9.78 15.33
C TRP A 388 -23.23 -10.78 15.60
N ARG A 389 -24.00 -11.11 14.56
CA ARG A 389 -25.09 -12.09 14.62
C ARG A 389 -24.79 -13.34 13.80
N PHE A 390 -23.64 -13.40 13.15
CA PHE A 390 -23.21 -14.50 12.29
C PHE A 390 -24.28 -14.96 11.28
N PRO A 391 -24.79 -14.06 10.40
CA PRO A 391 -25.90 -14.36 9.49
C PRO A 391 -25.53 -15.38 8.37
N GLY A 392 -24.29 -15.87 8.37
CA GLY A 392 -23.70 -16.79 7.40
C GLY A 392 -22.94 -16.08 6.27
N GLY A 393 -21.83 -16.68 5.82
CA GLY A 393 -20.91 -16.05 4.85
C GLY A 393 -21.57 -15.54 3.56
N ARG A 394 -22.48 -16.32 2.97
CA ARG A 394 -23.20 -15.93 1.74
C ARG A 394 -24.06 -14.68 1.89
N LYS A 395 -24.59 -14.38 3.09
CA LYS A 395 -25.38 -13.15 3.32
C LYS A 395 -24.48 -11.94 3.44
N VAL A 396 -23.34 -12.07 4.12
CA VAL A 396 -22.32 -11.02 4.25
C VAL A 396 -21.75 -10.67 2.87
N GLU A 397 -21.36 -11.65 2.08
CA GLU A 397 -20.83 -11.46 0.72
C GLU A 397 -21.83 -10.71 -0.18
N ARG A 398 -23.11 -11.10 -0.15
CA ARG A 398 -24.18 -10.39 -0.89
C ARG A 398 -24.35 -8.95 -0.42
N ALA A 399 -24.19 -8.68 0.88
CA ALA A 399 -24.29 -7.34 1.42
C ALA A 399 -23.12 -6.46 0.95
N LEU A 400 -21.88 -6.96 1.02
CA LEU A 400 -20.68 -6.28 0.54
C LEU A 400 -20.81 -5.91 -0.95
N ARG A 401 -21.16 -6.88 -1.80
CA ARG A 401 -21.37 -6.65 -3.25
C ARG A 401 -22.44 -5.60 -3.54
N ARG A 402 -23.54 -5.59 -2.77
CA ARG A 402 -24.60 -4.57 -2.90
C ARG A 402 -24.11 -3.19 -2.49
N SER A 403 -23.33 -3.09 -1.41
CA SER A 403 -22.71 -1.85 -0.96
C SER A 403 -21.74 -1.29 -2.01
N ARG A 404 -20.89 -2.13 -2.59
CA ARG A 404 -19.95 -1.76 -3.66
C ARG A 404 -20.66 -1.18 -4.86
N THR A 405 -21.64 -1.92 -5.37
CA THR A 405 -22.46 -1.48 -6.52
C THR A 405 -23.16 -0.15 -6.24
N ARG A 406 -23.60 0.09 -5.00
CA ARG A 406 -24.26 1.35 -4.60
C ARG A 406 -23.28 2.52 -4.56
N LEU A 407 -22.08 2.33 -3.99
CA LEU A 407 -21.03 3.34 -3.94
C LEU A 407 -20.57 3.73 -5.35
N GLU A 408 -20.28 2.74 -6.22
CA GLU A 408 -19.87 2.98 -7.60
C GLU A 408 -20.94 3.72 -8.43
N ARG A 409 -22.24 3.43 -8.21
CA ARG A 409 -23.33 4.17 -8.85
C ARG A 409 -23.41 5.61 -8.36
N ARG A 410 -23.24 5.83 -7.06
CA ARG A 410 -23.27 7.17 -6.45
C ARG A 410 -22.08 8.01 -6.88
N GLU A 411 -20.89 7.44 -6.94
CA GLU A 411 -19.67 8.10 -7.44
C GLU A 411 -19.84 8.49 -8.92
N ARG A 412 -20.31 7.57 -9.78
CA ARG A 412 -20.60 7.86 -11.19
C ARG A 412 -21.63 8.98 -11.39
N TRP A 413 -22.53 9.16 -10.43
CA TRP A 413 -23.51 10.24 -10.48
C TRP A 413 -22.92 11.57 -9.99
N LEU A 414 -22.20 11.57 -8.85
CA LEU A 414 -21.57 12.78 -8.31
C LEU A 414 -20.50 13.36 -9.25
N THR A 415 -19.75 12.51 -9.95
CA THR A 415 -18.75 12.93 -10.95
C THR A 415 -19.37 13.56 -12.20
N ARG A 416 -20.69 13.47 -12.39
CA ARG A 416 -21.42 14.17 -13.47
C ARG A 416 -21.99 15.53 -13.03
N LEU A 417 -21.96 15.84 -11.73
CA LEU A 417 -22.43 17.12 -11.21
C LEU A 417 -21.31 18.18 -11.26
N PRO A 418 -21.67 19.48 -11.23
CA PRO A 418 -20.68 20.55 -11.09
C PRO A 418 -19.83 20.39 -9.82
N SER A 419 -18.53 20.69 -9.92
CA SER A 419 -17.60 20.69 -8.79
C SER A 419 -17.91 21.89 -7.88
N THR A 420 -18.52 21.61 -6.74
CA THR A 420 -18.82 22.56 -5.67
C THR A 420 -18.12 22.08 -4.39
N ALA A 421 -17.94 22.95 -3.41
CA ALA A 421 -17.37 22.55 -2.11
C ALA A 421 -18.13 21.36 -1.48
N ARG A 422 -19.47 21.31 -1.66
CA ARG A 422 -20.32 20.21 -1.20
C ARG A 422 -20.08 18.91 -1.97
N THR A 423 -20.03 18.95 -3.31
CA THR A 423 -19.80 17.74 -4.11
C THR A 423 -18.38 17.20 -3.93
N ARG A 424 -17.37 18.06 -3.73
CA ARG A 424 -16.00 17.65 -3.36
C ARG A 424 -15.95 16.95 -2.00
N ALA A 425 -16.59 17.51 -0.97
CA ALA A 425 -16.67 16.87 0.35
C ALA A 425 -17.35 15.50 0.28
N GLN A 426 -18.45 15.37 -0.49
CA GLN A 426 -19.14 14.10 -0.68
C GLN A 426 -18.32 13.07 -1.46
N LEU A 427 -17.53 13.49 -2.45
CA LEU A 427 -16.63 12.60 -3.19
C LEU A 427 -15.49 12.09 -2.30
N ALA A 428 -14.94 12.95 -1.44
CA ALA A 428 -13.95 12.54 -0.45
C ALA A 428 -14.52 11.51 0.52
N GLU A 429 -15.72 11.74 1.05
CA GLU A 429 -16.42 10.80 1.94
C GLU A 429 -16.69 9.44 1.27
N LEU A 430 -17.05 9.44 -0.03
CA LEU A 430 -17.23 8.20 -0.79
C LEU A 430 -15.90 7.46 -0.99
N GLY A 431 -14.81 8.18 -1.21
CA GLY A 431 -13.47 7.59 -1.31
C GLY A 431 -13.11 6.82 -0.04
N THR A 432 -13.35 7.42 1.14
CA THR A 432 -13.16 6.74 2.43
C THR A 432 -14.03 5.49 2.55
N LYS A 433 -15.34 5.59 2.29
CA LYS A 433 -16.26 4.43 2.38
C LYS A 433 -15.90 3.31 1.41
N ARG A 434 -15.37 3.66 0.23
CA ARG A 434 -14.88 2.68 -0.74
C ARG A 434 -13.64 1.97 -0.22
N SER A 435 -12.67 2.72 0.30
CA SER A 435 -11.47 2.16 0.94
C SER A 435 -11.82 1.22 2.10
N ASP A 436 -12.79 1.62 2.95
CA ASP A 436 -13.28 0.78 4.05
C ASP A 436 -13.91 -0.51 3.51
N LEU A 437 -14.72 -0.42 2.45
CA LEU A 437 -15.34 -1.59 1.84
C LEU A 437 -14.33 -2.52 1.16
N GLU A 438 -13.34 -1.98 0.45
CA GLU A 438 -12.25 -2.76 -0.14
C GLU A 438 -11.46 -3.48 0.96
N THR A 439 -11.20 -2.80 2.09
CA THR A 439 -10.57 -3.42 3.27
C THR A 439 -11.41 -4.56 3.84
N LEU A 440 -12.74 -4.40 3.91
CA LEU A 440 -13.65 -5.44 4.37
C LEU A 440 -13.71 -6.65 3.44
N GLU A 441 -13.77 -6.42 2.13
CA GLU A 441 -13.73 -7.47 1.12
C GLU A 441 -12.41 -8.26 1.22
N ASN A 442 -11.28 -7.57 1.32
CA ASN A 442 -9.96 -8.20 1.48
C ASN A 442 -9.89 -9.05 2.75
N PHE A 443 -10.39 -8.58 3.90
CA PHE A 443 -10.41 -9.39 5.12
C PHE A 443 -11.35 -10.59 4.99
N ALA A 444 -12.57 -10.39 4.48
CA ALA A 444 -13.52 -11.48 4.28
C ALA A 444 -12.95 -12.60 3.39
N GLU A 445 -12.21 -12.23 2.34
CA GLU A 445 -11.55 -13.17 1.43
C GLU A 445 -10.36 -13.87 2.08
N LEU A 446 -9.45 -13.11 2.70
CA LEU A 446 -8.21 -13.62 3.32
C LEU A 446 -8.48 -14.64 4.42
N TYR A 447 -9.48 -14.37 5.27
CA TYR A 447 -9.77 -15.22 6.42
C TYR A 447 -10.79 -16.32 6.13
N ARG A 448 -11.45 -16.30 4.95
CA ARG A 448 -12.54 -17.23 4.60
C ARG A 448 -12.19 -18.68 4.91
N ALA A 449 -11.00 -19.11 4.50
CA ALA A 449 -10.56 -20.48 4.65
C ALA A 449 -10.25 -20.87 6.11
N TYR A 450 -9.86 -19.91 6.96
CA TYR A 450 -9.47 -20.17 8.35
C TYR A 450 -10.64 -20.14 9.33
N VAL A 451 -11.73 -19.44 9.00
CA VAL A 451 -12.92 -19.28 9.86
C VAL A 451 -14.11 -20.13 9.45
N GLN A 452 -13.94 -20.94 8.41
CA GLN A 452 -14.96 -21.87 7.89
C GLN A 452 -14.50 -23.33 7.92
N THR A 453 -13.32 -23.61 8.49
CA THR A 453 -12.81 -24.98 8.64
C THR A 453 -13.41 -25.69 9.84
N GLU A 454 -13.72 -26.97 9.64
CA GLU A 454 -14.11 -27.94 10.68
C GLU A 454 -12.92 -28.86 10.95
N ILE A 455 -11.71 -28.30 11.05
CA ILE A 455 -10.46 -29.03 11.24
C ILE A 455 -10.10 -28.98 12.73
N ILE A 456 -9.68 -30.12 13.26
CA ILE A 456 -9.08 -30.23 14.60
C ILE A 456 -7.69 -30.81 14.40
N PHE A 457 -6.65 -30.09 14.79
CA PHE A 457 -5.28 -30.60 14.73
C PHE A 457 -5.00 -31.43 15.99
N ASP A 458 -4.74 -32.72 15.82
CA ASP A 458 -4.24 -33.59 16.88
C ASP A 458 -2.86 -33.09 17.33
N ASP A 459 -2.57 -33.15 18.63
CA ASP A 459 -1.35 -32.67 19.28
C ASP A 459 -0.71 -33.72 20.21
N THR A 460 -1.05 -35.00 20.02
CA THR A 460 -0.60 -36.12 20.83
C THR A 460 0.94 -36.23 20.98
N ASN A 461 1.70 -36.11 19.89
CA ASN A 461 3.17 -36.09 19.90
C ASN A 461 3.70 -34.82 20.58
N THR A 462 3.12 -33.65 20.29
CA THR A 462 3.50 -32.40 20.98
C THR A 462 3.29 -32.49 22.49
N ARG A 463 2.17 -33.04 22.96
CA ARG A 463 1.93 -33.27 24.39
C ARG A 463 2.87 -34.30 24.98
N ALA A 464 3.19 -35.37 24.24
CA ALA A 464 4.17 -36.36 24.69
C ALA A 464 5.57 -35.72 24.85
N LEU A 465 5.99 -34.87 23.90
CA LEU A 465 7.24 -34.12 23.98
C LEU A 465 7.26 -33.18 25.20
N HIS A 466 6.18 -32.44 25.44
CA HIS A 466 6.05 -31.60 26.64
C HIS A 466 6.15 -32.41 27.95
N ALA A 467 5.41 -33.53 28.03
CA ALA A 467 5.37 -34.38 29.21
C ALA A 467 6.73 -35.01 29.53
N ALA A 468 7.59 -35.20 28.52
CA ALA A 468 8.94 -35.72 28.66
C ALA A 468 9.94 -34.70 29.25
N ILE A 469 9.60 -33.40 29.25
CA ILE A 469 10.40 -32.33 29.87
C ILE A 469 10.34 -32.47 31.41
N PRO A 470 11.47 -32.40 32.14
CA PRO A 470 11.48 -32.39 33.59
C PRO A 470 10.59 -31.28 34.17
N LYS A 471 9.74 -31.60 35.16
CA LYS A 471 8.79 -30.66 35.78
C LYS A 471 9.39 -29.31 36.21
N LYS A 472 10.65 -29.31 36.68
CA LYS A 472 11.35 -28.07 37.06
C LYS A 472 11.62 -27.14 35.88
N ALA A 473 11.84 -27.68 34.69
CA ALA A 473 12.10 -26.92 33.47
C ALA A 473 10.80 -26.51 32.76
N GLN A 474 9.68 -27.21 32.98
CA GLN A 474 8.38 -26.90 32.36
C GLN A 474 7.87 -25.48 32.69
N ALA A 475 8.22 -24.91 33.85
CA ALA A 475 7.77 -23.57 34.21
C ALA A 475 8.32 -22.46 33.29
N ASP A 476 9.50 -22.68 32.70
CA ASP A 476 10.15 -21.71 31.79
C ASP A 476 10.11 -22.20 30.33
N ARG A 477 10.37 -23.50 30.13
CA ARG A 477 10.54 -24.13 28.82
C ARG A 477 9.40 -25.07 28.44
N GLY A 478 8.32 -25.05 29.20
CA GLY A 478 7.11 -25.81 28.89
C GLY A 478 6.28 -25.12 27.82
N PHE A 479 5.28 -25.86 27.35
CA PHE A 479 4.36 -25.43 26.30
C PHE A 479 3.03 -26.20 26.44
N ASP A 480 2.55 -26.33 27.68
CA ASP A 480 1.27 -26.99 27.98
C ASP A 480 0.08 -26.14 27.53
N ILE A 481 -0.42 -26.41 26.34
CA ILE A 481 -1.48 -25.62 25.70
C ILE A 481 -2.79 -25.66 26.51
N ALA A 482 -3.02 -26.74 27.28
CA ALA A 482 -4.18 -26.86 28.16
C ALA A 482 -4.15 -25.92 29.36
N ALA A 483 -2.98 -25.35 29.69
CA ALA A 483 -2.83 -24.39 30.78
C ALA A 483 -3.16 -22.94 30.40
N ILE A 484 -3.42 -22.65 29.12
CA ILE A 484 -3.72 -21.30 28.65
C ILE A 484 -5.15 -20.93 29.05
N ASP A 485 -5.29 -19.90 29.89
CA ASP A 485 -6.57 -19.20 30.09
C ASP A 485 -6.78 -18.20 28.95
N TRP A 486 -7.68 -18.53 28.02
CA TRP A 486 -7.95 -17.69 26.85
C TRP A 486 -8.46 -16.30 27.21
N GLU A 487 -9.29 -16.18 28.24
CA GLU A 487 -9.85 -14.88 28.63
C GLU A 487 -8.73 -13.99 29.21
N ASP A 488 -7.93 -14.53 30.13
CA ASP A 488 -6.80 -13.80 30.70
C ASP A 488 -5.77 -13.40 29.63
N TYR A 489 -5.36 -14.34 28.79
CA TYR A 489 -4.40 -14.09 27.71
C TYR A 489 -4.91 -13.03 26.73
N LEU A 490 -6.16 -13.12 26.26
CA LEU A 490 -6.70 -12.16 25.30
C LEU A 490 -6.90 -10.78 25.93
N GLN A 491 -7.55 -10.70 27.10
CA GLN A 491 -7.93 -9.44 27.73
C GLN A 491 -6.74 -8.69 28.33
N ARG A 492 -5.79 -9.41 28.96
CA ARG A 492 -4.70 -8.78 29.74
C ARG A 492 -3.37 -8.76 29.00
N VAL A 493 -3.15 -9.63 28.02
CA VAL A 493 -1.86 -9.77 27.34
C VAL A 493 -1.95 -9.32 25.88
N HIS A 494 -2.74 -10.01 25.06
CA HIS A 494 -2.71 -9.84 23.61
C HIS A 494 -3.39 -8.55 23.11
N PHE A 495 -4.65 -8.27 23.48
CA PHE A 495 -5.35 -7.06 23.01
C PHE A 495 -4.69 -5.74 23.47
N PRO A 496 -4.20 -5.61 24.71
CA PRO A 496 -3.43 -4.45 25.13
C PRO A 496 -2.15 -4.24 24.31
N ALA A 497 -1.45 -5.32 23.96
CA ALA A 497 -0.22 -5.24 23.18
C ALA A 497 -0.46 -4.69 21.77
N ILE A 498 -1.42 -5.23 21.03
CA ILE A 498 -1.70 -4.82 19.64
C ILE A 498 -2.31 -3.40 19.55
N THR A 499 -3.08 -2.99 20.55
CA THR A 499 -3.61 -1.61 20.63
C THR A 499 -2.52 -0.60 21.00
N THR A 500 -1.58 -0.97 21.85
CA THR A 500 -0.41 -0.13 22.18
C THR A 500 0.50 0.05 20.97
N LEU A 501 0.77 -1.01 20.21
CA LEU A 501 1.50 -0.92 18.94
C LEU A 501 0.83 0.07 17.98
N THR A 502 -0.49 0.00 17.84
CA THR A 502 -1.25 0.93 17.00
C THR A 502 -1.08 2.39 17.44
N ARG A 503 -1.14 2.68 18.76
CA ARG A 503 -0.91 4.03 19.29
C ARG A 503 0.52 4.51 19.06
N ALA A 504 1.52 3.62 19.15
CA ALA A 504 2.91 3.95 18.84
C ALA A 504 3.10 4.27 17.35
N PHE A 505 2.42 3.55 16.45
CA PHE A 505 2.42 3.85 15.01
C PHE A 505 1.66 5.14 14.68
N ALA A 506 0.55 5.44 15.36
CA ALA A 506 -0.19 6.69 15.22
C ALA A 506 0.56 7.91 15.79
N ARG A 507 1.51 7.69 16.72
CA ARG A 507 2.37 8.73 17.30
C ARG A 507 3.60 9.08 16.44
N ARG A 508 3.89 8.36 15.35
CA ARG A 508 4.67 8.97 14.26
C ARG A 508 3.81 10.11 13.74
N PRO A 509 4.31 11.35 13.64
CA PRO A 509 3.47 12.46 13.25
C PRO A 509 2.90 12.15 11.87
N GLU A 510 1.63 11.75 11.83
CA GLU A 510 0.77 12.12 10.74
C GLU A 510 0.98 13.62 10.58
N ALA A 511 1.56 14.03 9.46
CA ALA A 511 1.59 15.43 9.08
C ALA A 511 0.16 15.93 9.26
N THR A 512 -0.01 16.69 10.33
CA THR A 512 -1.28 16.97 10.98
C THR A 512 -2.22 17.57 9.95
N GLY A 513 -3.45 17.08 9.96
CA GLY A 513 -4.51 17.59 9.12
C GLY A 513 -4.61 19.10 9.27
N THR A 514 -4.58 19.79 8.14
CA THR A 514 -5.44 20.93 7.78
C THR A 514 -5.75 21.99 8.85
N GLU A 515 -4.87 22.22 9.81
CA GLU A 515 -4.79 23.52 10.48
C GLU A 515 -4.20 24.52 9.49
N ARG A 516 -4.85 25.67 9.37
CA ARG A 516 -4.38 26.81 8.57
C ARG A 516 -3.00 27.20 9.06
N ARG A 517 -1.96 26.65 8.45
CA ARG A 517 -0.60 27.19 8.53
C ARG A 517 -0.69 28.67 8.16
N PRO A 518 -0.13 29.60 8.96
CA PRO A 518 0.02 30.98 8.53
C PRO A 518 0.73 30.99 7.17
N VAL A 519 0.38 31.93 6.29
CA VAL A 519 1.03 32.10 4.99
C VAL A 519 2.52 32.30 5.28
N ALA A 520 3.33 31.27 5.06
CA ALA A 520 4.77 31.40 5.16
C ALA A 520 5.21 32.49 4.18
N GLU A 521 6.05 33.41 4.65
CA GLU A 521 6.67 34.41 3.78
C GLU A 521 7.39 33.71 2.63
N LEU A 522 7.25 34.26 1.42
CA LEU A 522 7.90 33.71 0.24
C LEU A 522 9.41 33.95 0.35
N PRO A 523 10.26 32.94 0.09
CA PRO A 523 11.71 33.11 0.22
C PRO A 523 12.25 34.08 -0.82
N GLU A 524 13.02 35.09 -0.42
CA GLU A 524 13.60 36.05 -1.38
C GLU A 524 14.69 35.40 -2.22
N ARG A 525 14.37 35.07 -3.49
CA ARG A 525 15.28 34.39 -4.44
C ARG A 525 14.90 34.72 -5.89
N THR A 526 15.91 34.82 -6.75
CA THR A 526 15.74 35.16 -8.18
C THR A 526 15.70 33.95 -9.11
N ASP A 527 16.05 32.77 -8.62
CA ASP A 527 16.05 31.52 -9.38
C ASP A 527 14.71 30.75 -9.27
N VAL A 528 13.64 31.45 -8.91
CA VAL A 528 12.31 30.89 -8.71
C VAL A 528 11.33 31.43 -9.75
N VAL A 529 10.52 30.55 -10.33
CA VAL A 529 9.39 30.92 -11.19
C VAL A 529 8.06 30.61 -10.51
N ALA A 530 7.09 31.52 -10.64
CA ALA A 530 5.71 31.34 -10.20
C ALA A 530 4.78 31.35 -11.41
N VAL A 531 4.22 30.18 -11.72
CA VAL A 531 3.40 29.96 -12.92
C VAL A 531 1.92 29.94 -12.54
N PHE A 532 1.11 30.74 -13.21
CA PHE A 532 -0.32 30.87 -12.98
C PHE A 532 -1.11 30.49 -14.22
N ASP A 533 -2.06 29.57 -14.10
CA ASP A 533 -3.07 29.40 -15.15
C ASP A 533 -4.07 30.57 -15.14
N LEU A 534 -4.58 30.96 -16.31
CA LEU A 534 -5.53 32.05 -16.44
C LEU A 534 -6.98 31.62 -16.15
N GLU A 535 -7.45 30.55 -16.78
CA GLU A 535 -8.86 30.17 -16.83
C GLU A 535 -9.27 29.34 -15.61
N GLY A 536 -10.11 29.88 -14.73
CA GLY A 536 -10.56 29.18 -13.51
C GLY A 536 -9.62 29.36 -12.32
N THR A 537 -8.38 29.79 -12.56
CA THR A 537 -7.38 30.13 -11.53
C THR A 537 -7.33 31.64 -11.26
N VAL A 538 -6.79 32.44 -12.18
CA VAL A 538 -6.69 33.92 -12.02
C VAL A 538 -8.03 34.60 -12.30
N VAL A 539 -8.75 34.15 -13.33
CA VAL A 539 -10.06 34.68 -13.72
C VAL A 539 -11.10 33.57 -13.67
N ASP A 540 -12.22 33.80 -13.00
CA ASP A 540 -13.33 32.84 -12.93
C ASP A 540 -14.13 32.83 -14.25
N THR A 541 -13.52 32.26 -15.28
CA THR A 541 -14.05 32.16 -16.65
C THR A 541 -13.53 30.91 -17.36
N ASN A 542 -14.24 30.52 -18.42
CA ASN A 542 -13.73 29.59 -19.44
C ASN A 542 -13.72 30.24 -20.84
N LEU A 543 -13.17 29.52 -21.83
CA LEU A 543 -13.03 29.99 -23.21
C LEU A 543 -14.38 30.38 -23.85
N VAL A 544 -15.46 29.69 -23.49
CA VAL A 544 -16.81 29.98 -24.00
C VAL A 544 -17.34 31.31 -23.49
N GLN A 545 -17.15 31.56 -22.19
CA GLN A 545 -17.55 32.82 -21.55
C GLN A 545 -16.75 34.00 -22.08
N GLN A 546 -15.43 33.87 -22.27
CA GLN A 546 -14.60 34.90 -22.88
C GLN A 546 -15.09 35.28 -24.29
N TYR A 547 -15.43 34.28 -25.12
CA TYR A 547 -16.01 34.54 -26.44
C TYR A 547 -17.34 35.28 -26.40
N LEU A 548 -18.23 34.90 -25.47
CA LEU A 548 -19.51 35.58 -25.29
C LEU A 548 -19.30 37.04 -24.85
N TRP A 549 -18.29 37.33 -24.03
CA TRP A 549 -17.93 38.69 -23.65
C TRP A 549 -17.46 39.51 -24.86
N VAL A 550 -16.57 38.96 -25.69
CA VAL A 550 -16.12 39.62 -26.93
C VAL A 550 -17.29 39.90 -27.87
N ARG A 551 -18.22 38.95 -28.06
CA ARG A 551 -19.43 39.14 -28.87
C ARG A 551 -20.33 40.23 -28.29
N SER A 552 -20.57 40.23 -26.99
CA SER A 552 -21.43 41.22 -26.33
C SER A 552 -20.86 42.64 -26.37
N ALA A 553 -19.54 42.79 -26.22
CA ALA A 553 -18.85 44.07 -26.26
C ALA A 553 -18.67 44.61 -27.69
N GLY A 554 -18.53 43.73 -28.70
CA GLY A 554 -18.18 44.14 -30.07
C GLY A 554 -19.32 44.24 -31.08
N TRP A 555 -20.50 43.65 -30.81
CA TRP A 555 -21.61 43.52 -31.78
C TRP A 555 -22.99 43.97 -31.26
N GLY A 556 -23.09 44.39 -30.00
CA GLY A 556 -24.34 44.80 -29.37
C GLY A 556 -25.25 43.63 -28.97
N TRP A 557 -26.21 43.90 -28.07
CA TRP A 557 -27.13 42.92 -27.47
C TRP A 557 -27.95 42.11 -28.50
N THR A 558 -28.17 42.64 -29.71
CA THR A 558 -29.02 42.05 -30.75
C THR A 558 -28.41 40.81 -31.42
N ALA A 559 -27.08 40.63 -31.40
CA ALA A 559 -26.40 39.46 -31.97
C ALA A 559 -26.19 38.31 -30.97
N TRP A 560 -26.50 38.53 -29.69
CA TRP A 560 -26.26 37.60 -28.58
C TRP A 560 -27.12 36.32 -28.64
N PRO A 561 -28.44 36.36 -28.94
CA PRO A 561 -29.29 35.16 -28.97
C PRO A 561 -28.86 34.14 -30.04
N ALA A 562 -28.52 34.60 -31.24
CA ALA A 562 -28.08 33.73 -32.34
C ALA A 562 -26.73 33.05 -32.02
N ALA A 563 -25.81 33.76 -31.36
CA ALA A 563 -24.54 33.19 -30.93
C ALA A 563 -24.73 32.09 -29.87
N VAL A 564 -25.58 32.32 -28.86
CA VAL A 564 -25.90 31.33 -27.82
C VAL A 564 -26.57 30.09 -28.42
N VAL A 565 -27.55 30.27 -29.32
CA VAL A 565 -28.21 29.15 -30.02
C VAL A 565 -27.21 28.32 -30.84
N SER A 566 -26.28 28.96 -31.54
CA SER A 566 -25.25 28.26 -32.32
C SER A 566 -24.27 27.46 -31.46
N ILE A 567 -23.96 27.94 -30.24
CA ILE A 567 -23.12 27.24 -29.27
C ILE A 567 -23.89 26.04 -28.69
N LEU A 568 -25.15 26.24 -28.30
CA LEU A 568 -26.01 25.16 -27.79
C LEU A 568 -26.23 24.04 -28.80
N ALA A 569 -26.39 24.36 -30.09
CA ALA A 569 -26.53 23.38 -31.15
C ALA A 569 -25.28 22.50 -31.36
N GLN A 570 -24.09 23.02 -31.07
CA GLN A 570 -22.82 22.29 -31.21
C GLN A 570 -22.27 21.76 -29.87
N LEU A 571 -22.97 22.02 -28.76
CA LEU A 571 -22.57 21.65 -27.41
C LEU A 571 -22.24 20.15 -27.24
N PRO A 572 -23.01 19.20 -27.81
CA PRO A 572 -22.69 17.77 -27.70
C PRO A 572 -21.36 17.40 -28.36
N GLY A 573 -21.03 18.04 -29.49
CA GLY A 573 -19.76 17.84 -30.19
C GLY A 573 -18.59 18.47 -29.43
N LEU A 574 -18.77 19.69 -28.91
CA LEU A 574 -17.77 20.41 -28.11
C LEU A 574 -17.45 19.69 -26.80
N LEU A 575 -18.46 19.19 -26.08
CA LEU A 575 -18.26 18.40 -24.85
C LEU A 575 -17.59 17.05 -25.13
N ARG A 576 -17.81 16.45 -26.30
CA ARG A 576 -17.13 15.21 -26.71
C ARG A 576 -15.66 15.49 -27.07
N ALA A 577 -15.37 16.59 -27.75
CA ALA A 577 -14.01 17.04 -28.04
C ALA A 577 -13.24 17.39 -26.76
N GLU A 578 -13.84 18.18 -25.85
CA GLU A 578 -13.24 18.55 -24.56
C GLU A 578 -12.95 17.32 -23.66
N ARG A 579 -13.74 16.25 -23.78
CA ARG A 579 -13.49 14.99 -23.07
C ARG A 579 -12.34 14.17 -23.68
N ARG A 580 -11.96 14.42 -24.93
CA ARG A 580 -10.99 13.61 -25.68
C ARG A 580 -9.62 14.31 -25.80
N ASP A 581 -9.60 15.60 -26.12
CA ASP A 581 -8.39 16.41 -26.33
C ASP A 581 -8.72 17.91 -26.15
N ARG A 582 -8.06 18.58 -25.19
CA ARG A 582 -8.32 20.01 -24.91
C ARG A 582 -7.88 20.90 -26.06
N GLY A 583 -6.82 20.54 -26.77
CA GLY A 583 -6.34 21.25 -27.96
C GLY A 583 -7.32 21.18 -29.14
N GLU A 584 -7.96 20.05 -29.38
CA GLU A 584 -8.99 19.86 -30.41
C GLU A 584 -10.23 20.72 -30.10
N PHE A 585 -10.63 20.77 -28.83
CA PHE A 585 -11.68 21.68 -28.38
C PHE A 585 -11.32 23.15 -28.67
N ILE A 586 -10.13 23.60 -28.26
CA ILE A 586 -9.67 24.98 -28.50
C ILE A 586 -9.63 25.31 -29.99
N ARG A 587 -9.01 24.44 -30.82
CA ARG A 587 -8.97 24.62 -32.28
C ARG A 587 -10.37 24.70 -32.88
N THR A 588 -11.27 23.82 -32.49
CA THR A 588 -12.67 23.82 -32.98
C THR A 588 -13.42 25.07 -32.52
N PHE A 589 -13.16 25.55 -31.30
CA PHE A 589 -13.84 26.69 -30.74
C PHE A 589 -13.36 28.01 -31.36
N LEU A 590 -12.04 28.17 -31.54
CA LEU A 590 -11.42 29.38 -32.10
C LEU A 590 -11.73 29.62 -33.58
N ARG A 591 -12.16 28.60 -34.35
CA ARG A 591 -12.71 28.79 -35.71
C ARG A 591 -13.83 29.81 -35.78
N ARG A 592 -14.53 30.08 -34.66
CA ARG A 592 -15.60 31.09 -34.57
C ARG A 592 -15.12 32.54 -34.72
N TYR A 593 -13.81 32.78 -34.66
CA TYR A 593 -13.20 34.06 -34.94
C TYR A 593 -12.86 34.26 -36.42
N GLU A 594 -13.08 33.26 -37.28
CA GLU A 594 -12.82 33.35 -38.71
C GLU A 594 -13.53 34.57 -39.35
N GLY A 595 -12.76 35.34 -40.12
CA GLY A 595 -13.24 36.55 -40.80
C GLY A 595 -13.33 37.80 -39.92
N MET A 596 -13.00 37.71 -38.62
CA MET A 596 -12.88 38.90 -37.76
C MET A 596 -11.56 39.63 -38.04
N SER A 597 -11.59 40.97 -38.14
CA SER A 597 -10.35 41.76 -38.23
C SER A 597 -9.57 41.73 -36.91
N GLN A 598 -8.24 41.63 -36.99
CA GLN A 598 -7.35 41.66 -35.81
C GLN A 598 -7.52 42.97 -35.03
N ALA A 599 -7.48 44.11 -35.73
CA ALA A 599 -7.66 45.43 -35.12
C ALA A 599 -9.01 45.57 -34.38
N ARG A 600 -10.06 44.91 -34.90
CA ARG A 600 -11.37 44.90 -34.23
C ARG A 600 -11.36 44.08 -32.95
N LEU A 601 -10.69 42.93 -32.93
CA LEU A 601 -10.56 42.11 -31.73
C LEU A 601 -9.82 42.87 -30.64
N GLU A 602 -8.68 43.48 -30.96
CA GLU A 602 -7.88 44.30 -30.04
C GLU A 602 -8.68 45.48 -29.47
N LYS A 603 -9.41 46.21 -30.34
CA LYS A 603 -10.29 47.30 -29.90
C LYS A 603 -11.39 46.82 -28.96
N THR A 604 -11.95 45.63 -29.20
CA THR A 604 -13.01 45.06 -28.37
C THR A 604 -12.47 44.64 -27.00
N VAL A 605 -11.29 44.02 -26.96
CA VAL A 605 -10.60 43.63 -25.73
C VAL A 605 -10.28 44.85 -24.87
N ARG A 606 -9.71 45.91 -25.46
CA ARG A 606 -9.37 47.17 -24.77
C ARG A 606 -10.59 47.99 -24.33
N GLY A 607 -11.77 47.66 -24.84
CA GLY A 607 -13.04 48.28 -24.47
C GLY A 607 -13.75 47.56 -23.33
N GLY A 608 -15.07 47.33 -23.48
CA GLY A 608 -15.93 46.77 -22.43
C GLY A 608 -15.58 45.34 -21.98
N TYR A 609 -14.78 44.60 -22.75
CA TYR A 609 -14.27 43.28 -22.35
C TYR A 609 -13.31 43.38 -21.15
N ALA A 610 -12.37 44.34 -21.16
CA ALA A 610 -11.41 44.53 -20.06
C ALA A 610 -12.09 44.75 -18.71
N ASP A 611 -13.14 45.59 -18.69
CA ASP A 611 -13.94 45.85 -17.48
C ASP A 611 -14.70 44.60 -16.99
N THR A 612 -15.13 43.75 -17.91
CA THR A 612 -15.81 42.50 -17.58
C THR A 612 -14.81 41.49 -17.01
N MET A 613 -13.63 41.37 -17.64
CA MET A 613 -12.55 40.48 -17.20
C MET A 613 -12.04 40.85 -15.81
N LEU A 614 -11.74 42.14 -15.57
CA LEU A 614 -11.31 42.62 -14.25
C LEU A 614 -12.36 42.40 -13.15
N GLY A 615 -13.66 42.39 -13.48
CA GLY A 615 -14.72 42.05 -12.53
C GLY A 615 -14.81 40.56 -12.19
N HIS A 616 -14.20 39.69 -13.01
CA HIS A 616 -14.14 38.24 -12.81
C HIS A 616 -12.77 37.75 -12.31
N THR A 617 -11.74 38.61 -12.33
CA THR A 617 -10.43 38.33 -11.75
C THR A 617 -10.49 38.20 -10.23
N ALA A 618 -9.82 37.20 -9.68
CA ALA A 618 -9.66 37.05 -8.24
C ALA A 618 -8.59 38.01 -7.71
N THR A 619 -8.95 38.89 -6.77
CA THR A 619 -7.99 39.84 -6.16
C THR A 619 -6.83 39.11 -5.49
N ALA A 620 -7.12 37.98 -4.82
CA ALA A 620 -6.10 37.14 -4.19
C ALA A 620 -5.06 36.58 -5.18
N ALA A 621 -5.42 36.40 -6.45
CA ALA A 621 -4.49 35.95 -7.48
C ALA A 621 -3.47 37.06 -7.83
N LEU A 622 -3.97 38.30 -7.99
CA LEU A 622 -3.12 39.47 -8.27
C LEU A 622 -2.23 39.81 -7.08
N GLU A 623 -2.76 39.78 -5.86
CA GLU A 623 -1.97 39.96 -4.63
C GLU A 623 -0.87 38.90 -4.50
N ARG A 624 -1.18 37.65 -4.87
CA ARG A 624 -0.20 36.56 -4.84
C ARG A 624 0.89 36.74 -5.89
N ALA A 625 0.54 37.18 -7.10
CA ALA A 625 1.50 37.51 -8.15
C ALA A 625 2.44 38.66 -7.70
N ALA A 626 1.87 39.74 -7.16
CA ALA A 626 2.64 40.85 -6.61
C ALA A 626 3.58 40.41 -5.47
N ALA A 627 3.11 39.52 -4.58
CA ALA A 627 3.94 38.97 -3.51
C ALA A 627 5.12 38.12 -4.03
N HIS A 628 4.91 37.35 -5.10
CA HIS A 628 6.00 36.62 -5.76
C HIS A 628 7.03 37.55 -6.39
N ARG A 629 6.56 38.59 -7.08
CA ARG A 629 7.43 39.60 -7.67
C ARG A 629 8.24 40.36 -6.60
N ALA A 630 7.60 40.73 -5.49
CA ALA A 630 8.27 41.36 -4.35
C ALA A 630 9.35 40.46 -3.72
N ALA A 631 9.17 39.14 -3.74
CA ALA A 631 10.17 38.17 -3.30
C ALA A 631 11.27 37.89 -4.36
N GLY A 632 11.27 38.60 -5.49
CA GLY A 632 12.25 38.42 -6.57
C GLY A 632 11.96 37.24 -7.52
N HIS A 633 10.81 36.58 -7.38
CA HIS A 633 10.44 35.47 -8.26
C HIS A 633 9.95 36.00 -9.61
N ARG A 634 10.23 35.26 -10.69
CA ARG A 634 9.67 35.54 -12.01
C ARG A 634 8.22 35.06 -12.07
N THR A 635 7.28 35.95 -12.37
CA THR A 635 5.85 35.62 -12.49
C THR A 635 5.47 35.38 -13.95
N VAL A 636 4.82 34.24 -14.23
CA VAL A 636 4.40 33.87 -15.59
C VAL A 636 2.93 33.48 -15.60
N LEU A 637 2.16 34.14 -16.46
CA LEU A 637 0.76 33.80 -16.72
C LEU A 637 0.67 32.89 -17.96
N VAL A 638 0.09 31.71 -17.81
CA VAL A 638 -0.09 30.73 -18.88
C VAL A 638 -1.57 30.59 -19.20
N THR A 639 -1.92 30.59 -20.48
CA THR A 639 -3.31 30.38 -20.93
C THR A 639 -3.36 29.43 -22.13
N GLY A 640 -4.40 28.60 -22.18
CA GLY A 640 -4.69 27.77 -23.36
C GLY A 640 -5.38 28.57 -24.48
N SER A 641 -5.77 29.81 -24.18
CA SER A 641 -6.42 30.76 -25.08
C SER A 641 -5.41 31.58 -25.88
N ILE A 642 -5.89 32.63 -26.53
CA ILE A 642 -5.08 33.56 -27.33
C ILE A 642 -4.62 34.75 -26.49
N GLY A 643 -3.38 35.20 -26.68
CA GLY A 643 -2.75 36.24 -25.86
C GLY A 643 -3.52 37.55 -25.82
N THR A 644 -4.19 37.92 -26.91
CA THR A 644 -5.04 39.13 -26.98
C THR A 644 -6.13 39.12 -25.90
N LEU A 645 -6.67 37.96 -25.51
CA LEU A 645 -7.73 37.89 -24.49
C LEU A 645 -7.19 38.01 -23.06
N ALA A 646 -5.89 37.81 -22.85
CA ALA A 646 -5.22 37.94 -21.56
C ALA A 646 -4.67 39.37 -21.31
N GLU A 647 -4.62 40.22 -22.35
CA GLU A 647 -4.09 41.60 -22.29
C GLU A 647 -4.59 42.42 -21.07
N PRO A 648 -5.87 42.38 -20.65
CA PRO A 648 -6.36 43.19 -19.53
C PRO A 648 -5.75 42.88 -18.16
N VAL A 649 -5.16 41.69 -17.99
CA VAL A 649 -4.50 41.27 -16.74
C VAL A 649 -3.01 40.99 -16.93
N ALA A 650 -2.50 41.13 -18.15
CA ALA A 650 -1.12 40.82 -18.50
C ALA A 650 -0.10 41.62 -17.68
N GLY A 651 -0.39 42.89 -17.38
CA GLY A 651 0.50 43.77 -16.63
C GLY A 651 0.82 43.30 -15.20
N ALA A 652 -0.03 42.48 -14.58
CA ALA A 652 0.23 41.91 -13.25
C ALA A 652 1.28 40.79 -13.25
N PHE A 653 1.78 40.38 -14.41
CA PHE A 653 2.74 39.30 -14.56
C PHE A 653 3.91 39.76 -15.42
N ASP A 654 5.10 39.21 -15.17
CA ASP A 654 6.29 39.61 -15.91
C ASP A 654 6.31 39.06 -17.34
N GLU A 655 5.54 38.00 -17.57
CA GLU A 655 5.43 37.34 -18.86
C GLU A 655 4.06 36.66 -19.04
N VAL A 656 3.54 36.70 -20.27
CA VAL A 656 2.32 35.98 -20.66
C VAL A 656 2.63 34.99 -21.76
N VAL A 657 2.27 33.74 -21.52
CA VAL A 657 2.48 32.61 -22.42
C VAL A 657 1.13 32.14 -22.93
N ALA A 658 0.85 32.41 -24.19
CA ALA A 658 -0.45 32.19 -24.81
C ALA A 658 -0.32 31.75 -26.27
N GLY A 659 -1.41 31.20 -26.82
CA GLY A 659 -1.53 30.99 -28.26
C GLY A 659 -1.67 32.31 -29.02
N ALA A 660 -1.47 32.26 -30.33
CA ALA A 660 -1.76 33.37 -31.24
C ALA A 660 -2.64 32.88 -32.40
N MET A 661 -3.59 33.70 -32.84
CA MET A 661 -4.36 33.41 -34.05
C MET A 661 -3.49 33.60 -35.28
N HIS A 662 -3.72 32.78 -36.31
CA HIS A 662 -3.15 33.00 -37.63
C HIS A 662 -3.94 34.13 -38.34
N VAL A 663 -3.20 35.10 -38.87
CA VAL A 663 -3.74 36.32 -39.48
C VAL A 663 -3.29 36.38 -40.94
N LYS A 664 -4.23 36.65 -41.83
CA LYS A 664 -3.98 36.89 -43.25
C LYS A 664 -4.80 38.10 -43.70
N ASP A 665 -4.14 39.09 -44.29
CA ASP A 665 -4.79 40.31 -44.82
C ASP A 665 -5.67 41.03 -43.76
N ASP A 666 -5.13 41.20 -42.54
CA ASP A 666 -5.82 41.73 -41.34
C ASP A 666 -7.00 40.87 -40.82
N GLN A 667 -7.27 39.70 -41.42
CA GLN A 667 -8.35 38.82 -40.99
C GLN A 667 -7.83 37.58 -40.25
N LEU A 668 -8.50 37.25 -39.15
CA LEU A 668 -8.29 36.01 -38.44
C LEU A 668 -8.80 34.84 -39.31
N THR A 669 -7.93 33.87 -39.59
CA THR A 669 -8.30 32.73 -40.47
C THR A 669 -9.04 31.60 -39.73
N GLY A 670 -9.34 31.76 -38.44
CA GLY A 670 -9.93 30.72 -37.60
C GLY A 670 -8.96 29.60 -37.16
N TYR A 671 -7.69 29.66 -37.58
CA TYR A 671 -6.63 28.73 -37.18
C TYR A 671 -5.66 29.42 -36.20
N LEU A 672 -4.98 28.63 -35.36
CA LEU A 672 -3.89 29.13 -34.54
C LEU A 672 -2.60 29.20 -35.37
N ALA A 673 -1.76 30.21 -35.12
CA ALA A 673 -0.46 30.38 -35.77
C ALA A 673 0.56 29.30 -35.36
N ARG A 674 0.37 28.71 -34.18
CA ARG A 674 1.17 27.60 -33.62
C ARG A 674 0.26 26.65 -32.84
N PRO A 675 0.67 25.39 -32.59
CA PRO A 675 -0.07 24.51 -31.70
C PRO A 675 -0.34 25.16 -30.33
N PRO A 676 -1.53 24.97 -29.74
CA PRO A 676 -1.86 25.54 -28.43
C PRO A 676 -0.98 24.90 -27.33
N ILE A 677 -0.59 25.71 -26.34
CA ILE A 677 0.20 25.27 -25.19
C ILE A 677 -0.78 24.74 -24.12
N VAL A 678 -1.19 23.49 -24.28
CA VAL A 678 -2.10 22.78 -23.37
C VAL A 678 -1.52 21.44 -22.96
N ASP A 679 -2.02 20.91 -21.84
CA ASP A 679 -1.70 19.59 -21.33
C ASP A 679 -0.16 19.40 -21.21
N GLU A 680 0.42 18.33 -21.76
CA GLU A 680 1.87 18.07 -21.75
C GLU A 680 2.73 19.18 -22.39
N ALA A 681 2.19 19.95 -23.33
CA ALA A 681 2.95 21.03 -23.97
C ALA A 681 3.31 22.14 -22.97
N ARG A 682 2.49 22.37 -21.95
CA ARG A 682 2.79 23.31 -20.84
C ARG A 682 3.95 22.81 -20.01
N ALA A 683 3.96 21.52 -19.66
CA ALA A 683 5.02 20.91 -18.88
C ALA A 683 6.37 20.97 -19.62
N ASN A 684 6.38 20.65 -20.92
CA ASN A 684 7.60 20.73 -21.72
C ASN A 684 8.09 22.17 -21.92
N TRP A 685 7.17 23.11 -22.14
CA TRP A 685 7.51 24.53 -22.17
C TRP A 685 8.14 24.98 -20.85
N LEU A 686 7.55 24.62 -19.70
CA LEU A 686 8.04 25.02 -18.38
C LEU A 686 9.46 24.48 -18.11
N ARG A 687 9.75 23.22 -18.49
CA ARG A 687 11.11 22.67 -18.40
C ARG A 687 12.11 23.47 -19.23
N GLN A 688 11.80 23.72 -20.50
CA GLN A 688 12.69 24.50 -21.37
C GLN A 688 12.85 25.95 -20.90
N TYR A 689 11.78 26.55 -20.37
CA TYR A 689 11.81 27.89 -19.79
C TYR A 689 12.72 27.94 -18.56
N ALA A 690 12.59 26.97 -17.66
CA ALA A 690 13.43 26.85 -16.49
C ALA A 690 14.90 26.63 -16.84
N GLU A 691 15.20 25.72 -17.77
CA GLU A 691 16.57 25.45 -18.23
C GLU A 691 17.22 26.68 -18.86
N ARG A 692 16.50 27.42 -19.71
CA ARG A 692 17.03 28.63 -20.37
C ARG A 692 17.20 29.79 -19.41
N GLY A 693 16.30 29.93 -18.44
CA GLY A 693 16.32 31.00 -17.45
C GLY A 693 17.17 30.71 -16.21
N GLY A 694 17.65 29.47 -16.05
CA GLY A 694 18.38 29.05 -14.85
C GLY A 694 17.48 28.96 -13.61
N TYR A 695 16.19 28.65 -13.76
CA TYR A 695 15.23 28.55 -12.66
C TYR A 695 15.20 27.15 -12.04
N ASP A 696 15.16 27.07 -10.70
CA ASP A 696 15.00 25.83 -9.93
C ASP A 696 13.51 25.49 -9.78
N LEU A 697 13.05 24.51 -10.56
CA LEU A 697 11.66 24.05 -10.49
C LEU A 697 11.29 23.46 -9.11
N SER A 698 12.25 22.87 -8.38
CA SER A 698 11.99 22.31 -7.06
C SER A 698 11.73 23.37 -5.98
N ALA A 699 12.11 24.63 -6.22
CA ALA A 699 11.78 25.78 -5.40
C ALA A 699 10.62 26.63 -5.98
N SER A 700 10.12 26.25 -7.16
CA SER A 700 9.13 27.01 -7.93
C SER A 700 7.68 26.71 -7.53
N TYR A 701 6.78 27.61 -7.95
CA TYR A 701 5.37 27.62 -7.57
C TYR A 701 4.48 27.47 -8.79
N GLY A 702 3.39 26.73 -8.64
CA GLY A 702 2.42 26.53 -9.71
C GLY A 702 1.00 26.63 -9.20
N TYR A 703 0.16 27.39 -9.90
CA TYR A 703 -1.24 27.62 -9.55
C TYR A 703 -2.14 27.19 -10.71
N GLY A 704 -3.02 26.20 -10.49
CA GLY A 704 -3.94 25.69 -11.50
C GLY A 704 -5.24 25.13 -10.92
N ASP A 705 -6.31 25.08 -11.71
CA ASP A 705 -7.66 24.65 -11.29
C ASP A 705 -8.11 23.34 -11.94
N SER A 706 -7.52 22.96 -13.07
CA SER A 706 -7.99 21.83 -13.85
C SER A 706 -7.09 20.60 -13.69
N HIS A 707 -7.67 19.41 -13.80
CA HIS A 707 -6.89 18.18 -13.85
C HIS A 707 -5.92 18.12 -15.04
N ALA A 708 -6.19 18.89 -16.10
CA ALA A 708 -5.26 19.05 -17.22
C ALA A 708 -3.94 19.73 -16.83
N ASP A 709 -3.92 20.45 -15.70
CA ASP A 709 -2.72 21.12 -15.18
C ASP A 709 -1.81 20.20 -14.36
N LEU A 710 -2.28 18.98 -14.07
CA LEU A 710 -1.56 18.02 -13.22
C LEU A 710 -0.11 17.82 -13.66
N VAL A 711 0.12 17.60 -14.96
CA VAL A 711 1.43 17.22 -15.49
C VAL A 711 2.49 18.31 -15.29
N TRP A 712 2.12 19.59 -15.38
CA TRP A 712 3.08 20.69 -15.17
C TRP A 712 3.16 21.12 -13.70
N LEU A 713 2.07 20.99 -12.94
CA LEU A 713 2.07 21.19 -11.48
C LEU A 713 2.98 20.17 -10.79
N GLU A 714 3.11 18.96 -11.31
CA GLU A 714 4.06 17.95 -10.81
C GLU A 714 5.54 18.33 -10.95
N LEU A 715 5.87 19.29 -11.81
CA LEU A 715 7.26 19.70 -12.02
C LEU A 715 7.76 20.66 -10.96
N VAL A 716 6.86 21.38 -10.31
CA VAL A 716 7.20 22.42 -9.34
C VAL A 716 7.21 21.87 -7.92
N GLY A 717 8.09 22.38 -7.05
CA GLY A 717 8.14 21.94 -5.66
C GLY A 717 6.97 22.43 -4.80
N HIS A 718 6.29 23.50 -5.22
CA HIS A 718 5.15 24.08 -4.53
C HIS A 718 3.90 24.13 -5.45
N PRO A 719 3.21 22.99 -5.68
CA PRO A 719 1.98 22.96 -6.44
C PRO A 719 0.76 23.40 -5.59
N HIS A 720 -0.03 24.31 -6.15
CA HIS A 720 -1.27 24.84 -5.58
C HIS A 720 -2.45 24.55 -6.50
N ALA A 721 -3.42 23.80 -5.98
CA ALA A 721 -4.69 23.56 -6.64
C ALA A 721 -5.68 24.67 -6.24
N VAL A 722 -5.94 25.62 -7.15
CA VAL A 722 -6.78 26.79 -6.90
C VAL A 722 -8.19 26.50 -7.41
N ASN A 723 -9.21 26.61 -6.55
CA ASN A 723 -10.61 26.34 -6.90
C ASN A 723 -10.82 25.03 -7.72
N PRO A 724 -10.15 23.90 -7.38
CA PRO A 724 -9.95 22.82 -8.34
C PRO A 724 -11.23 22.11 -8.77
N ASP A 725 -11.21 21.61 -10.00
CA ASP A 725 -12.19 20.65 -10.50
C ASP A 725 -12.17 19.36 -9.65
N SER A 726 -13.20 18.52 -9.78
CA SER A 726 -13.33 17.32 -8.93
C SER A 726 -12.17 16.33 -9.09
N ARG A 727 -11.51 16.29 -10.26
CA ARG A 727 -10.43 15.36 -10.54
C ARG A 727 -9.10 15.89 -10.00
N LEU A 728 -8.79 17.17 -10.20
CA LEU A 728 -7.62 17.80 -9.59
C LEU A 728 -7.74 17.84 -8.07
N ALA A 729 -8.93 18.11 -7.51
CA ALA A 729 -9.14 18.09 -6.07
C ALA A 729 -8.86 16.70 -5.45
N ARG A 730 -9.26 15.63 -6.14
CA ARG A 730 -8.96 14.25 -5.74
C ARG A 730 -7.46 13.99 -5.75
N GLU A 731 -6.78 14.41 -6.81
CA GLU A 731 -5.34 14.18 -6.96
C GLU A 731 -4.49 15.03 -6.00
N ALA A 732 -4.87 16.30 -5.81
CA ALA A 732 -4.29 17.18 -4.79
C ALA A 732 -4.47 16.59 -3.38
N GLY A 733 -5.64 16.02 -3.08
CA GLY A 733 -5.86 15.29 -1.82
C GLY A 733 -4.95 14.06 -1.67
N ARG A 734 -4.83 13.24 -2.72
CA ARG A 734 -3.94 12.06 -2.74
C ARG A 734 -2.48 12.43 -2.52
N ARG A 735 -2.01 13.52 -3.12
CA ARG A 735 -0.62 14.01 -3.04
C ARG A 735 -0.37 14.99 -1.90
N ARG A 736 -1.39 15.30 -1.11
CA ARG A 736 -1.36 16.32 -0.04
C ARG A 736 -0.91 17.71 -0.54
N TRP A 737 -1.26 18.06 -1.77
CA TRP A 737 -1.05 19.40 -2.30
C TRP A 737 -1.95 20.42 -1.62
N ARG A 738 -1.53 21.69 -1.65
CA ARG A 738 -2.32 22.78 -1.08
C ARG A 738 -3.53 23.06 -1.98
N ILE A 739 -4.70 23.17 -1.37
CA ILE A 739 -5.92 23.59 -2.06
C ILE A 739 -6.28 25.00 -1.59
N ASP A 740 -6.22 25.96 -2.50
CA ASP A 740 -6.61 27.35 -2.22
C ASP A 740 -7.99 27.65 -2.81
N THR A 741 -8.73 28.55 -2.16
CA THR A 741 -10.04 29.02 -2.64
C THR A 741 -9.98 30.52 -2.83
N TRP A 742 -9.95 30.96 -4.09
CA TRP A 742 -9.89 32.37 -4.45
C TRP A 742 -11.27 32.83 -4.93
N LYS A 743 -11.75 33.96 -4.39
CA LYS A 743 -13.05 34.53 -4.76
C LYS A 743 -12.85 35.69 -5.74
N ARG A 744 -13.89 35.95 -6.54
CA ARG A 744 -13.93 37.12 -7.44
C ARG A 744 -13.72 38.41 -6.65
N GLY A 745 -12.89 39.28 -7.21
CA GLY A 745 -12.61 40.62 -6.69
C GLY A 745 -13.64 41.66 -7.10
N SER A 746 -13.51 42.87 -6.56
CA SER A 746 -14.20 44.04 -7.13
C SER A 746 -13.37 44.62 -8.28
N ARG A 747 -14.04 45.12 -9.32
CA ARG A 747 -13.37 45.75 -10.48
C ARG A 747 -12.44 46.90 -10.05
N SER A 748 -12.86 47.71 -9.08
CA SER A 748 -12.08 48.83 -8.56
C SER A 748 -10.82 48.37 -7.83
N ALA A 749 -10.90 47.31 -7.01
CA ALA A 749 -9.74 46.76 -6.30
C ALA A 749 -8.72 46.18 -7.28
N ASN A 750 -9.18 45.41 -8.27
CA ASN A 750 -8.29 44.80 -9.26
C ASN A 750 -7.62 45.88 -10.14
N ARG A 751 -8.37 46.93 -10.54
CA ARG A 751 -7.79 48.05 -11.31
C ARG A 751 -6.72 48.81 -10.51
N ALA A 752 -6.90 49.00 -9.20
CA ALA A 752 -5.89 49.64 -8.35
C ALA A 752 -4.60 48.83 -8.28
N LEU A 753 -4.69 47.49 -8.17
CA LEU A 753 -3.52 46.60 -8.19
C LEU A 753 -2.79 46.61 -9.52
N MET A 754 -3.49 46.75 -10.65
CA MET A 754 -2.87 46.83 -11.98
C MET A 754 -2.17 48.18 -12.25
N VAL A 755 -2.59 49.27 -11.60
CA VAL A 755 -2.02 50.63 -11.80
C VAL A 755 -0.87 50.92 -10.83
N ALA A 756 -0.86 50.29 -9.66
CA ALA A 756 0.21 50.42 -8.67
C ALA A 756 1.58 49.87 -9.15
N GLU A 757 1.62 49.18 -10.29
CA GLU A 757 2.83 48.58 -10.87
C GLU A 757 3.41 49.34 -12.08
N GLU A 758 2.77 50.42 -12.54
CA GLU A 758 3.32 51.32 -13.58
C GLU A 758 4.12 52.51 -13.00
N GLY A 759 4.27 52.57 -11.66
CA GLY A 759 4.88 53.67 -10.91
C GLY A 759 6.31 53.41 -10.44
#